data_AF-A0A0F4G580-F1
#
_entry.id   AF-A0A0F4G580-F1
#
_cell.length_a   1.000
_cell.length_b   1.000
_cell.length_c   1.000
_cell.angle_alpha   90.00
_cell.angle_beta   90.00
_cell.angle_gamma   90.00
#
_symmetry.space_group_name_H-M   'P 1'
#
loop_
_entity.id
_entity.type
_entity.pdbx_description
1 polymer ?
#
loop_
_entity_poly.entity_id
_entity_poly.type
_entity_poly.pdbx_seq_one_letter_code
_entity_poly.pdbx_strand_id
1 'polypeptide(L)'
;MALTQSHYDFIIVGGGTAGCLLAHRLSHSAAARSVLLLEAGTKPSGPYLSAPGHRYTAAFARSDLDHGYVSEPEPSLNGRELPYARGKGLGGSSILNFGVYLYGSGEDYDRWADLVDDDDWAWSSAQESFRTIEHYATESAAAYKHLADPASGRHGTSGQVTVSLPPVLEKSVAPQMASLLAAGESLCLDPNAGDNIGVSLFPYSYGKSGRCTSAIAHLVDPPKNLEVWTDATVGKLFFDGTSVIGVRTIDGREALSNKEVILCCGAIDTPRLLLLNGIGPKAELEALDVEVIKDLPGVGKHLRDHVAGIMCVEVDGSFNDRTTFETDPKSVEEAQALWDQDHTGALSLQHSSLWGGFLKVPNLEKSSEFQNLAPADQEFLTRSKVPHFEFLNNALLWPPGSQLTPGNTYLSFTAALMNAQSEGSVTLRSKNPTDKPLLRLNLLSHPYDVLVIREAIRRSWNMIIENPDMRPHVRKTLSGPASLSDADIDAYAKAEACPIWHANGTARMGKEADGGSVDSSGKVYGVQGLRVADLRVCPLTTNNHTQATAYLVGQKIAEKMKDPTSGQTGDVPAEDIENNTEYLANVTIGTPGQTFALDFDTGSADLWVWSTELSVSTRNGNHGGNKHSIFDPKKSSTFKKSSGSLGKSNMEMAIELAKTLSTQFASGPGDGLLGLAFGSINTVQPSPAQTVVENMITQIDIPKNTELFTAYLGSTHPGSSSDSSNGSATTDATSFYPFGYIDQTALAGQTPAYFPWTTRNEVGDKTINRSGNQSIADTGTTLALVGDDLCEAVYGAIPGATKSTQQQGWVFPTSTDLSSLPTVRLAIGDTLFTINPEELPFQDLGDGTFYGGIQSRGDQTFDIYGDVFLRSVYAIFDQGNTRFGCTQRASTLSSNGEKY
;
A
#
# COMPACT_ATOMS: atom_id res chain seq x y z
N MET A 1 -41.57 1.96 24.67
CA MET A 1 -41.08 0.88 23.79
C MET A 1 -39.59 0.77 24.04
N ALA A 2 -39.08 -0.38 24.45
CA ALA A 2 -37.64 -0.60 24.52
C ALA A 2 -37.11 -0.52 23.08
N LEU A 3 -36.25 0.46 22.79
CA LEU A 3 -35.54 0.53 21.52
C LEU A 3 -34.71 -0.76 21.42
N THR A 4 -34.99 -1.60 20.43
CA THR A 4 -34.16 -2.77 20.12
C THR A 4 -32.78 -2.25 19.72
N GLN A 5 -31.76 -2.50 20.56
CA GLN A 5 -30.39 -2.10 20.26
C GLN A 5 -29.89 -2.87 19.02
N SER A 6 -29.40 -2.15 18.02
CA SER A 6 -28.79 -2.76 16.83
C SER A 6 -27.36 -3.21 17.16
N HIS A 7 -26.99 -4.41 16.73
CA HIS A 7 -25.65 -4.99 16.90
C HIS A 7 -24.91 -5.03 15.57
N TYR A 8 -23.64 -4.66 15.58
CA TYR A 8 -22.73 -4.73 14.44
C TYR A 8 -21.41 -5.37 14.87
N ASP A 9 -20.66 -5.97 13.95
CA ASP A 9 -19.30 -6.44 14.25
C ASP A 9 -18.40 -5.23 14.54
N PHE A 10 -18.46 -4.23 13.66
CA PHE A 10 -17.65 -3.02 13.78
C PHE A 10 -18.52 -1.76 13.76
N ILE A 11 -18.20 -0.82 14.63
CA ILE A 11 -18.78 0.53 14.61
C ILE A 11 -17.65 1.50 14.31
N ILE A 12 -17.72 2.22 13.19
CA ILE A 12 -16.77 3.24 12.79
C ILE A 12 -17.37 4.60 13.10
N VAL A 13 -16.68 5.40 13.91
CA VAL A 13 -17.10 6.76 14.29
C VAL A 13 -16.28 7.78 13.50
N GLY A 14 -16.91 8.44 12.55
CA GLY A 14 -16.33 9.43 11.65
C GLY A 14 -16.28 8.93 10.21
N GLY A 15 -17.10 9.50 9.34
CA GLY A 15 -17.16 9.23 7.89
C GLY A 15 -16.15 10.06 7.11
N GLY A 16 -14.93 10.23 7.65
CA GLY A 16 -13.85 10.97 7.00
C GLY A 16 -13.08 10.15 5.96
N THR A 17 -11.94 10.68 5.50
CA THR A 17 -11.07 10.04 4.50
C THR A 17 -10.74 8.58 4.85
N ALA A 18 -10.23 8.34 6.06
CA ALA A 18 -9.90 7.00 6.53
C ALA A 18 -11.14 6.16 6.86
N GLY A 19 -12.17 6.78 7.46
CA GLY A 19 -13.37 6.08 7.93
C GLY A 19 -14.22 5.49 6.80
N CYS A 20 -14.42 6.22 5.70
CA CYS A 20 -15.12 5.69 4.53
C CYS A 20 -14.35 4.52 3.88
N LEU A 21 -13.03 4.63 3.74
CA LEU A 21 -12.19 3.55 3.23
C LEU A 21 -12.28 2.31 4.12
N LEU A 22 -12.13 2.49 5.43
CA LEU A 22 -12.16 1.39 6.39
C LEU A 22 -13.53 0.69 6.40
N ALA A 23 -14.62 1.47 6.35
CA ALA A 23 -15.97 0.93 6.24
C ALA A 23 -16.11 0.03 5.01
N HIS A 24 -15.64 0.51 3.86
CA HIS A 24 -15.63 -0.24 2.63
C HIS A 24 -14.77 -1.51 2.71
N ARG A 25 -13.54 -1.43 3.22
CA ARG A 25 -12.66 -2.61 3.35
C ARG A 25 -13.24 -3.68 4.26
N LEU A 26 -13.80 -3.29 5.40
CA LEU A 26 -14.38 -4.24 6.35
C LEU A 26 -15.67 -4.86 5.80
N SER A 27 -16.55 -4.07 5.18
CA SER A 27 -17.82 -4.55 4.64
C SER A 27 -17.63 -5.45 3.41
N HIS A 28 -16.58 -5.24 2.62
CA HIS A 28 -16.24 -6.07 1.45
C HIS A 28 -15.25 -7.19 1.77
N SER A 29 -14.89 -7.39 3.04
CA SER A 29 -14.08 -8.55 3.44
C SER A 29 -14.85 -9.85 3.20
N ALA A 30 -14.15 -10.97 2.95
CA ALA A 30 -14.79 -12.25 2.65
C ALA A 30 -15.71 -12.74 3.78
N ALA A 31 -15.42 -12.36 5.04
CA ALA A 31 -16.28 -12.65 6.18
C ALA A 31 -17.60 -11.83 6.20
N ALA A 32 -17.80 -10.91 5.24
CA ALA A 32 -18.98 -10.06 5.10
C ALA A 32 -19.42 -9.40 6.43
N ARG A 33 -18.43 -8.86 7.17
CA ARG A 33 -18.60 -8.26 8.50
C ARG A 33 -19.70 -7.20 8.49
N SER A 34 -20.55 -7.19 9.51
CA SER A 34 -21.56 -6.15 9.69
C SER A 34 -20.91 -4.87 10.22
N VAL A 35 -21.11 -3.75 9.52
CA VAL A 35 -20.43 -2.48 9.80
C VAL A 35 -21.46 -1.36 9.92
N LEU A 36 -21.36 -0.56 10.97
CA LEU A 36 -22.04 0.73 11.09
C LEU A 36 -21.03 1.86 10.95
N LEU A 37 -21.25 2.77 10.00
CA LEU A 37 -20.50 4.02 9.86
C LEU A 37 -21.33 5.20 10.37
N LEU A 38 -20.80 5.95 11.34
CA LEU A 38 -21.43 7.12 11.93
C LEU A 38 -20.71 8.40 11.46
N GLU A 39 -21.45 9.37 10.95
CA GLU A 39 -20.91 10.67 10.54
C GLU A 39 -21.70 11.81 11.19
N ALA A 40 -20.98 12.77 11.77
CA ALA A 40 -21.57 13.91 12.48
C ALA A 40 -22.29 14.90 11.55
N GLY A 41 -21.82 15.02 10.31
CA GLY A 41 -22.45 15.83 9.27
C GLY A 41 -23.43 15.06 8.38
N THR A 42 -23.89 15.76 7.34
CA THR A 42 -24.85 15.25 6.35
C THR A 42 -24.14 14.50 5.21
N LYS A 43 -24.91 14.00 4.23
CA LYS A 43 -24.38 13.65 2.91
C LYS A 43 -24.26 14.93 2.06
N PRO A 44 -23.03 15.39 1.73
CA PRO A 44 -22.87 16.65 1.01
C PRO A 44 -23.46 16.59 -0.40
N SER A 45 -24.06 17.70 -0.84
CA SER A 45 -24.57 17.87 -2.20
C SER A 45 -24.54 19.35 -2.60
N GLY A 46 -24.77 19.62 -3.89
CA GLY A 46 -24.92 20.97 -4.44
C GLY A 46 -23.84 21.35 -5.46
N PRO A 47 -24.03 22.50 -6.13
CA PRO A 47 -23.02 23.06 -7.02
C PRO A 47 -21.76 23.38 -6.21
N TYR A 48 -20.62 23.47 -6.89
CA TYR A 48 -19.33 23.81 -6.28
C TYR A 48 -18.61 22.72 -5.47
N LEU A 49 -19.08 21.47 -5.52
CA LEU A 49 -18.39 20.33 -4.90
C LEU A 49 -17.63 19.43 -5.88
N SER A 50 -18.01 19.45 -7.17
CA SER A 50 -17.50 18.49 -8.16
C SER A 50 -16.37 19.02 -9.05
N ALA A 51 -16.52 20.18 -9.69
CA ALA A 51 -15.55 20.64 -10.69
C ALA A 51 -14.18 21.03 -10.09
N PRO A 52 -13.06 20.79 -10.79
CA PRO A 52 -11.73 21.29 -10.41
C PRO A 52 -11.69 22.81 -10.13
N GLY A 53 -12.37 23.61 -10.95
CA GLY A 53 -12.49 25.06 -10.77
C GLY A 53 -13.17 25.49 -9.48
N HIS A 54 -13.86 24.58 -8.80
CA HIS A 54 -14.52 24.87 -7.52
C HIS A 54 -13.70 24.44 -6.30
N ARG A 55 -12.45 24.01 -6.48
CA ARG A 55 -11.68 23.35 -5.42
C ARG A 55 -11.52 24.14 -4.13
N TYR A 56 -11.50 25.46 -4.20
CA TYR A 56 -11.39 26.36 -3.04
C TYR A 56 -12.75 26.78 -2.47
N THR A 57 -13.80 26.76 -3.30
CA THR A 57 -15.11 27.34 -2.97
C THR A 57 -15.74 26.69 -1.74
N ALA A 58 -15.65 25.36 -1.63
CA ALA A 58 -16.28 24.64 -0.52
C ALA A 58 -15.74 25.09 0.86
N ALA A 59 -14.41 25.22 1.02
CA ALA A 59 -13.79 25.61 2.28
C ALA A 59 -14.22 27.00 2.78
N PHE A 60 -14.56 27.92 1.87
CA PHE A 60 -14.86 29.31 2.22
C PHE A 60 -16.35 29.67 2.13
N ALA A 61 -17.12 28.98 1.29
CA ALA A 61 -18.54 29.30 1.04
C ALA A 61 -19.52 28.29 1.67
N ARG A 62 -19.06 27.10 2.09
CA ARG A 62 -19.92 26.03 2.63
C ARG A 62 -19.69 25.82 4.13
N SER A 63 -20.04 26.84 4.91
CA SER A 63 -19.96 26.77 6.39
C SER A 63 -20.84 25.65 6.99
N ASP A 64 -21.85 25.16 6.26
CA ASP A 64 -22.65 23.99 6.62
C ASP A 64 -21.84 22.68 6.63
N LEU A 65 -20.75 22.64 5.87
CA LEU A 65 -19.83 21.51 5.74
C LEU A 65 -18.58 21.65 6.61
N ASP A 66 -18.50 22.66 7.49
CA ASP A 66 -17.38 22.87 8.41
C ASP A 66 -17.85 22.70 9.88
N HIS A 67 -16.98 22.15 10.73
CA HIS A 67 -17.19 22.13 12.17
C HIS A 67 -17.01 23.52 12.81
N GLY A 68 -16.31 24.43 12.14
CA GLY A 68 -16.10 25.82 12.55
C GLY A 68 -15.22 25.95 13.79
N TYR A 69 -14.15 25.17 13.87
CA TYR A 69 -13.20 25.26 14.97
C TYR A 69 -12.39 26.55 14.89
N VAL A 70 -11.99 27.05 16.07
CA VAL A 70 -11.13 28.22 16.23
C VAL A 70 -10.13 27.88 17.33
N SER A 71 -8.85 28.24 17.13
CA SER A 71 -7.85 28.09 18.18
C SER A 71 -8.12 29.04 19.35
N GLU A 72 -7.56 28.71 20.52
CA GLU A 72 -7.35 29.70 21.57
C GLU A 72 -6.34 30.76 21.08
N PRO A 73 -6.27 31.95 21.73
CA PRO A 73 -5.31 32.99 21.35
C PRO A 73 -3.87 32.48 21.33
N GLU A 74 -3.20 32.57 20.17
CA GLU A 74 -1.86 32.03 19.94
C GLU A 74 -0.77 33.05 20.33
N PRO A 75 -0.01 32.85 21.43
CA PRO A 75 0.91 33.87 21.95
C PRO A 75 2.07 34.20 21.00
N SER A 76 2.56 33.19 20.26
CA SER A 76 3.60 33.32 19.25
C SER A 76 3.14 34.09 18.00
N LEU A 77 1.82 34.27 17.83
CA LEU A 77 1.19 34.88 16.66
C LEU A 77 0.38 36.13 17.01
N ASN A 78 0.89 36.95 17.94
CA ASN A 78 0.27 38.20 18.39
C ASN A 78 -1.13 38.02 19.02
N GLY A 79 -1.40 36.85 19.62
CA GLY A 79 -2.69 36.57 20.26
C GLY A 79 -3.83 36.35 19.27
N ARG A 80 -3.52 36.06 17.98
CA ARG A 80 -4.54 35.72 16.98
C ARG A 80 -5.26 34.44 17.36
N GLU A 81 -6.57 34.44 17.11
CA GLU A 81 -7.39 33.23 17.08
C GLU A 81 -7.50 32.78 15.62
N LEU A 82 -7.18 31.52 15.35
CA LEU A 82 -7.08 31.00 13.99
C LEU A 82 -8.25 30.07 13.68
N PRO A 83 -9.07 30.39 12.64
CA PRO A 83 -10.07 29.45 12.13
C PRO A 83 -9.38 28.18 11.63
N TYR A 84 -9.98 27.03 11.96
CA TYR A 84 -9.48 25.73 11.58
C TYR A 84 -10.57 24.94 10.86
N ALA A 85 -10.51 24.94 9.53
CA ALA A 85 -11.50 24.27 8.70
C ALA A 85 -11.37 22.75 8.82
N ARG A 86 -12.50 22.07 9.05
CA ARG A 86 -12.55 20.60 9.10
C ARG A 86 -13.87 20.12 8.53
N GLY A 87 -13.79 19.21 7.55
CA GLY A 87 -14.99 18.70 6.88
C GLY A 87 -15.96 18.01 7.84
N LYS A 88 -17.21 18.45 7.80
CA LYS A 88 -18.38 17.94 8.52
C LYS A 88 -19.36 17.35 7.51
N GLY A 89 -19.34 16.03 7.35
CA GLY A 89 -20.15 15.31 6.37
C GLY A 89 -19.41 14.11 5.77
N LEU A 90 -20.15 13.25 5.08
CA LEU A 90 -19.58 12.04 4.47
C LEU A 90 -18.45 12.40 3.48
N GLY A 91 -17.28 11.81 3.69
CA GLY A 91 -16.02 12.14 3.03
C GLY A 91 -15.07 12.98 3.89
N GLY A 92 -15.55 13.56 5.00
CA GLY A 92 -14.78 14.44 5.89
C GLY A 92 -14.08 15.56 5.13
N SER A 93 -12.84 15.88 5.48
CA SER A 93 -12.10 16.97 4.83
C SER A 93 -11.88 16.79 3.32
N SER A 94 -12.05 15.60 2.73
CA SER A 94 -11.97 15.43 1.26
C SER A 94 -13.06 16.20 0.49
N ILE A 95 -14.13 16.65 1.18
CA ILE A 95 -15.20 17.47 0.60
C ILE A 95 -14.86 18.97 0.59
N LEU A 96 -13.92 19.40 1.44
CA LEU A 96 -13.53 20.81 1.60
C LEU A 96 -12.12 21.11 1.09
N ASN A 97 -11.22 20.12 1.13
CA ASN A 97 -9.81 20.33 0.85
C ASN A 97 -9.56 20.74 -0.61
N PHE A 98 -8.32 21.10 -0.90
CA PHE A 98 -7.93 21.52 -2.24
C PHE A 98 -7.63 20.35 -3.18
N GLY A 99 -7.85 19.10 -2.74
CA GLY A 99 -7.76 17.89 -3.55
C GLY A 99 -6.34 17.50 -3.97
N VAL A 100 -5.30 18.06 -3.37
CA VAL A 100 -3.90 17.65 -3.63
C VAL A 100 -3.66 16.25 -3.08
N TYR A 101 -3.02 15.39 -3.87
CA TYR A 101 -2.78 13.99 -3.54
C TYR A 101 -1.29 13.65 -3.64
N LEU A 102 -0.60 13.70 -2.49
CA LEU A 102 0.85 13.55 -2.39
C LEU A 102 1.23 12.52 -1.33
N TYR A 103 2.22 11.67 -1.59
CA TYR A 103 2.73 10.67 -0.63
C TYR A 103 3.76 11.28 0.32
N GLY A 104 4.55 12.24 -0.15
CA GLY A 104 5.66 12.79 0.62
C GLY A 104 6.93 11.97 0.47
N SER A 105 7.84 12.11 1.44
CA SER A 105 9.12 11.41 1.40
C SER A 105 8.99 9.99 1.90
N GLY A 106 9.66 9.03 1.24
CA GLY A 106 9.78 7.67 1.75
C GLY A 106 10.43 7.62 3.14
N GLU A 107 11.35 8.55 3.41
CA GLU A 107 12.03 8.68 4.70
C GLU A 107 11.05 8.93 5.86
N ASP A 108 9.91 9.58 5.60
CA ASP A 108 8.90 9.83 6.64
C ASP A 108 8.31 8.53 7.17
N TYR A 109 8.07 7.58 6.27
CA TYR A 109 7.47 6.27 6.56
C TYR A 109 8.49 5.32 7.17
N ASP A 110 9.72 5.32 6.68
CA ASP A 110 10.82 4.58 7.33
C ASP A 110 11.06 5.10 8.76
N ARG A 111 10.97 6.42 8.95
CA ARG A 111 11.03 7.02 10.28
C ARG A 111 9.83 6.64 11.15
N TRP A 112 8.65 6.48 10.60
CA TRP A 112 7.50 5.95 11.35
C TRP A 112 7.78 4.53 11.82
N ALA A 113 8.24 3.65 10.93
CA ALA A 113 8.60 2.27 11.26
C ALA A 113 9.61 2.21 12.42
N ASP A 114 10.67 3.02 12.36
CA ASP A 114 11.66 3.14 13.46
C ASP A 114 11.03 3.59 14.78
N LEU A 115 10.15 4.60 14.75
CA LEU A 115 9.54 5.19 15.95
C LEU A 115 8.56 4.23 16.63
N VAL A 116 7.88 3.38 15.86
CA VAL A 116 6.84 2.48 16.37
C VAL A 116 7.30 1.03 16.48
N ASP A 117 8.49 0.71 15.95
CA ASP A 117 9.08 -0.63 15.91
C ASP A 117 8.21 -1.61 15.08
N ASP A 118 7.83 -1.20 13.86
CA ASP A 118 6.95 -1.97 12.96
C ASP A 118 7.20 -1.64 11.48
N ASP A 119 7.87 -2.54 10.77
CA ASP A 119 8.25 -2.41 9.36
C ASP A 119 7.05 -2.36 8.40
N ASP A 120 5.82 -2.70 8.83
CA ASP A 120 4.62 -2.52 7.99
C ASP A 120 4.34 -1.04 7.68
N TRP A 121 4.92 -0.13 8.45
CA TRP A 121 4.85 1.31 8.20
C TRP A 121 5.99 1.85 7.34
N ALA A 122 7.00 1.03 7.02
CA ALA A 122 8.14 1.45 6.18
C ALA A 122 7.69 1.79 4.76
N TRP A 123 8.50 2.58 4.05
CA TRP A 123 8.16 3.10 2.72
C TRP A 123 7.76 2.01 1.72
N SER A 124 8.49 0.89 1.69
CA SER A 124 8.20 -0.23 0.78
C SER A 124 6.78 -0.77 0.97
N SER A 125 6.36 -0.93 2.22
CA SER A 125 5.03 -1.40 2.60
C SER A 125 3.97 -0.32 2.41
N ALA A 126 4.28 0.94 2.71
CA ALA A 126 3.39 2.07 2.48
C ALA A 126 3.08 2.28 1.00
N GLN A 127 4.10 2.15 0.13
CA GLN A 127 3.96 2.29 -1.31
C GLN A 127 3.00 1.25 -1.89
N GLU A 128 3.04 0.00 -1.43
CA GLU A 128 2.09 -1.03 -1.88
C GLU A 128 0.65 -0.71 -1.46
N SER A 129 0.45 -0.26 -0.22
CA SER A 129 -0.87 0.18 0.22
C SER A 129 -1.38 1.38 -0.59
N PHE A 130 -0.50 2.33 -0.92
CA PHE A 130 -0.85 3.45 -1.80
C PHE A 130 -1.33 2.98 -3.18
N ARG A 131 -0.62 2.04 -3.82
CA ARG A 131 -1.04 1.41 -5.08
C ARG A 131 -2.40 0.72 -4.95
N THR A 132 -2.68 0.11 -3.80
CA THR A 132 -3.96 -0.57 -3.55
C THR A 132 -5.13 0.41 -3.33
N ILE A 133 -4.84 1.64 -2.89
CA ILE A 133 -5.83 2.68 -2.62
C ILE A 133 -6.26 3.38 -3.92
N GLU A 134 -5.31 3.67 -4.79
CA GLU A 134 -5.51 4.61 -5.90
C GLU A 134 -5.82 3.95 -7.26
N HIS A 135 -6.55 4.69 -8.08
CA HIS A 135 -6.57 4.55 -9.53
C HIS A 135 -5.98 5.83 -10.13
N TYR A 136 -4.72 5.76 -10.53
CA TYR A 136 -3.96 6.87 -11.09
C TYR A 136 -4.08 6.91 -12.62
N ALA A 137 -4.73 7.95 -13.15
CA ALA A 137 -4.93 8.16 -14.58
C ALA A 137 -3.66 8.74 -15.25
N THR A 138 -2.69 7.88 -15.51
CA THR A 138 -1.35 8.24 -16.03
C THR A 138 -1.36 8.94 -17.40
N GLU A 139 -2.41 8.73 -18.21
CA GLU A 139 -2.56 9.33 -19.54
C GLU A 139 -2.79 10.85 -19.51
N SER A 140 -3.21 11.39 -18.36
CA SER A 140 -3.55 12.81 -18.20
C SER A 140 -2.38 13.77 -18.41
N ALA A 141 -1.13 13.31 -18.27
CA ALA A 141 0.07 14.13 -18.43
C ALA A 141 0.75 14.05 -19.81
N ALA A 142 0.13 13.37 -20.79
CA ALA A 142 0.76 13.06 -22.07
C ALA A 142 1.30 14.29 -22.83
N ALA A 143 0.64 15.45 -22.71
CA ALA A 143 1.04 16.68 -23.41
C ALA A 143 2.26 17.39 -22.80
N TYR A 144 2.66 17.04 -21.58
CA TYR A 144 3.72 17.73 -20.84
C TYR A 144 4.60 16.76 -20.04
N LYS A 145 4.87 15.56 -20.60
CA LYS A 145 5.71 14.52 -19.96
C LYS A 145 7.09 15.00 -19.48
N HIS A 146 7.63 16.06 -20.08
CA HIS A 146 8.87 16.70 -19.67
C HIS A 146 8.78 17.46 -18.33
N LEU A 147 7.58 17.66 -17.79
CA LEU A 147 7.30 18.30 -16.50
C LEU A 147 6.68 17.34 -15.47
N ALA A 148 6.03 16.26 -15.91
CA ALA A 148 5.51 15.23 -15.03
C ALA A 148 5.45 13.88 -15.77
N ASP A 149 6.03 12.85 -15.17
CA ASP A 149 6.06 11.49 -15.72
C ASP A 149 5.77 10.46 -14.62
N PRO A 150 4.49 10.33 -14.19
CA PRO A 150 4.08 9.39 -13.15
C PRO A 150 4.09 7.92 -13.63
N ALA A 151 4.91 7.55 -14.62
CA ALA A 151 4.89 6.21 -15.23
C ALA A 151 6.21 5.44 -14.99
N SER A 152 6.14 4.37 -14.19
CA SER A 152 7.08 3.22 -14.14
C SER A 152 6.65 2.23 -13.04
N GLY A 153 5.47 1.59 -13.16
CA GLY A 153 5.03 0.52 -12.24
C GLY A 153 4.86 0.91 -10.76
N ARG A 154 4.88 2.21 -10.43
CA ARG A 154 4.86 2.73 -9.04
C ARG A 154 3.48 3.06 -8.50
N HIS A 155 2.49 3.20 -9.38
CA HIS A 155 1.14 3.68 -9.06
C HIS A 155 0.08 2.59 -9.23
N GLY A 156 -0.99 2.72 -8.44
CA GLY A 156 -2.18 1.88 -8.57
C GLY A 156 -3.02 2.26 -9.77
N THR A 157 -3.58 1.28 -10.48
CA THR A 157 -4.50 1.51 -11.61
C THR A 157 -5.87 0.86 -11.41
N SER A 158 -6.14 0.33 -10.21
CA SER A 158 -7.36 -0.43 -9.92
C SER A 158 -8.02 -0.07 -8.58
N GLY A 159 -7.41 0.82 -7.79
CA GLY A 159 -7.97 1.30 -6.53
C GLY A 159 -9.21 2.18 -6.72
N GLN A 160 -9.84 2.53 -5.61
CA GLN A 160 -11.12 3.26 -5.61
C GLN A 160 -10.95 4.78 -5.68
N VAL A 161 -9.80 5.30 -5.24
CA VAL A 161 -9.55 6.74 -5.22
C VAL A 161 -8.99 7.17 -6.57
N THR A 162 -9.79 7.85 -7.37
CA THR A 162 -9.32 8.40 -8.65
C THR A 162 -8.35 9.56 -8.42
N VAL A 163 -7.15 9.43 -8.97
CA VAL A 163 -6.07 10.41 -8.94
C VAL A 163 -5.66 10.73 -10.36
N SER A 164 -5.40 11.99 -10.67
CA SER A 164 -4.89 12.39 -11.98
C SER A 164 -4.08 13.68 -11.92
N LEU A 165 -3.44 14.01 -13.03
CA LEU A 165 -2.88 15.33 -13.30
C LEU A 165 -3.84 16.13 -14.20
N PRO A 166 -3.73 17.47 -14.25
CA PRO A 166 -4.55 18.30 -15.11
C PRO A 166 -4.35 17.97 -16.59
N PRO A 167 -5.39 17.60 -17.37
CA PRO A 167 -5.21 17.23 -18.77
C PRO A 167 -4.63 18.37 -19.62
N VAL A 168 -4.83 19.61 -19.18
CA VAL A 168 -4.25 20.83 -19.77
C VAL A 168 -3.75 21.71 -18.63
N LEU A 169 -2.55 22.26 -18.77
CA LEU A 169 -1.98 23.19 -17.80
C LEU A 169 -2.56 24.60 -17.98
N GLU A 170 -2.80 25.30 -16.88
CA GLU A 170 -3.08 26.74 -16.93
C GLU A 170 -1.91 27.47 -17.63
N LYS A 171 -2.25 28.49 -18.45
CA LYS A 171 -1.34 29.22 -19.35
C LYS A 171 0.01 29.62 -18.71
N SER A 172 -0.02 30.03 -17.45
CA SER A 172 1.16 30.54 -16.75
C SER A 172 2.04 29.44 -16.13
N VAL A 173 1.60 28.19 -16.04
CA VAL A 173 2.29 27.13 -15.26
C VAL A 173 3.60 26.72 -15.90
N ALA A 174 3.57 26.25 -17.15
CA ALA A 174 4.76 25.76 -17.83
C ALA A 174 5.85 26.85 -18.00
N PRO A 175 5.52 28.11 -18.40
CA PRO A 175 6.50 29.18 -18.43
C PRO A 175 7.11 29.49 -17.05
N GLN A 176 6.30 29.54 -15.99
CA GLN A 176 6.82 29.78 -14.64
C GLN A 176 7.76 28.67 -14.19
N MET A 177 7.37 27.40 -14.35
CA MET A 177 8.24 26.27 -14.02
C MET A 177 9.56 26.34 -14.80
N ALA A 178 9.50 26.62 -16.11
CA ALA A 178 10.70 26.76 -16.94
C ALA A 178 11.66 27.85 -16.43
N SER A 179 11.14 29.01 -15.99
CA SER A 179 11.97 30.07 -15.41
C SER A 179 12.64 29.67 -14.08
N LEU A 180 12.00 28.82 -13.27
CA LEU A 180 12.60 28.31 -12.03
C LEU A 180 13.71 27.29 -12.34
N LEU A 181 13.48 26.41 -13.31
CA LEU A 181 14.49 25.44 -13.76
C LEU A 181 15.69 26.15 -14.41
N ALA A 182 15.46 27.19 -15.22
CA ALA A 182 16.52 28.02 -15.79
C ALA A 182 17.34 28.77 -14.72
N ALA A 183 16.72 29.07 -13.58
CA ALA A 183 17.37 29.65 -12.40
C ALA A 183 18.11 28.61 -11.53
N GLY A 184 18.08 27.32 -11.90
CA GLY A 184 18.86 26.26 -11.27
C GLY A 184 18.12 25.38 -10.27
N GLU A 185 16.80 25.53 -10.12
CA GLU A 185 16.02 24.59 -9.30
C GLU A 185 15.87 23.22 -9.99
N SER A 186 15.82 22.14 -9.22
CA SER A 186 15.64 20.79 -9.76
C SER A 186 14.18 20.49 -10.09
N LEU A 187 13.95 19.62 -11.06
CA LEU A 187 12.62 19.11 -11.40
C LEU A 187 12.41 17.74 -10.74
N CYS A 188 11.24 17.54 -10.13
CA CYS A 188 10.72 16.27 -9.67
C CYS A 188 9.56 15.87 -10.60
N LEU A 189 9.76 14.83 -11.41
CA LEU A 189 8.78 14.37 -12.41
C LEU A 189 7.60 13.61 -11.78
N ASP A 190 7.81 13.03 -10.61
CA ASP A 190 6.81 12.28 -9.88
C ASP A 190 7.02 12.50 -8.37
N PRO A 191 6.24 13.41 -7.74
CA PRO A 191 6.38 13.69 -6.31
C PRO A 191 5.87 12.56 -5.41
N ASN A 192 5.33 11.48 -5.98
CA ASN A 192 4.84 10.29 -5.29
C ASN A 192 5.79 9.10 -5.43
N ALA A 193 6.99 9.30 -5.97
CA ALA A 193 8.01 8.25 -6.09
C ALA A 193 8.78 7.93 -4.79
N GLY A 194 8.52 8.65 -3.69
CA GLY A 194 9.23 8.54 -2.41
C GLY A 194 10.45 9.45 -2.27
N ASP A 195 10.77 10.22 -3.31
CA ASP A 195 11.69 11.36 -3.27
C ASP A 195 11.02 12.54 -3.95
N ASN A 196 10.48 13.46 -3.14
CA ASN A 196 9.71 14.60 -3.62
C ASN A 196 10.54 15.88 -3.75
N ILE A 197 11.87 15.83 -3.60
CA ILE A 197 12.72 17.01 -3.64
C ILE A 197 12.76 17.63 -5.05
N GLY A 198 12.44 18.91 -5.13
CA GLY A 198 12.43 19.69 -6.37
C GLY A 198 11.05 20.24 -6.72
N VAL A 199 11.01 20.99 -7.82
CA VAL A 199 9.80 21.58 -8.40
C VAL A 199 8.97 20.50 -9.08
N SER A 200 7.66 20.44 -8.86
CA SER A 200 6.77 19.43 -9.44
C SER A 200 5.35 19.94 -9.66
N LEU A 201 4.65 19.29 -10.61
CA LEU A 201 3.19 19.38 -10.73
C LEU A 201 2.56 18.46 -9.68
N PHE A 202 1.49 18.92 -9.03
CA PHE A 202 0.86 18.15 -7.96
C PHE A 202 -0.33 17.34 -8.49
N PRO A 203 -0.31 16.00 -8.35
CA PRO A 203 -1.47 15.17 -8.61
C PRO A 203 -2.63 15.56 -7.70
N TYR A 204 -3.85 15.32 -8.17
CA TYR A 204 -5.04 15.63 -7.41
C TYR A 204 -6.07 14.50 -7.44
N SER A 205 -7.00 14.49 -6.48
CA SER A 205 -8.10 13.52 -6.41
C SER A 205 -9.33 14.00 -7.22
N TYR A 206 -9.14 14.14 -8.53
CA TYR A 206 -10.20 14.39 -9.50
C TYR A 206 -10.04 13.43 -10.67
N GLY A 207 -11.15 13.09 -11.31
CA GLY A 207 -11.18 12.38 -12.58
C GLY A 207 -12.10 13.08 -13.58
N LYS A 208 -12.42 12.39 -14.68
CA LYS A 208 -13.35 12.89 -15.70
C LYS A 208 -14.73 13.24 -15.13
N SER A 209 -15.17 12.54 -14.09
CA SER A 209 -16.45 12.77 -13.40
C SER A 209 -16.38 13.88 -12.33
N GLY A 210 -15.25 14.56 -12.18
CA GLY A 210 -15.02 15.59 -11.16
C GLY A 210 -14.29 15.07 -9.91
N ARG A 211 -14.52 15.74 -8.78
CA ARG A 211 -13.85 15.49 -7.50
C ARG A 211 -14.13 14.07 -7.00
N CYS A 212 -13.07 13.33 -6.71
CA CYS A 212 -13.14 12.04 -6.02
C CYS A 212 -12.98 12.26 -4.50
N THR A 213 -14.10 12.38 -3.79
CA THR A 213 -14.11 12.38 -2.31
C THR A 213 -14.03 10.95 -1.79
N SER A 214 -13.66 10.75 -0.52
CA SER A 214 -13.61 9.40 0.07
C SER A 214 -14.98 8.71 0.09
N ALA A 215 -16.07 9.46 0.28
CA ALA A 215 -17.41 8.90 0.18
C ALA A 215 -17.78 8.49 -1.25
N ILE A 216 -17.35 9.26 -2.26
CA ILE A 216 -17.54 8.89 -3.68
C ILE A 216 -16.73 7.65 -4.03
N ALA A 217 -15.48 7.55 -3.57
CA ALA A 217 -14.62 6.40 -3.82
C ALA A 217 -15.18 5.11 -3.19
N HIS A 218 -15.75 5.19 -1.98
CA HIS A 218 -15.95 3.99 -1.17
C HIS A 218 -17.41 3.65 -0.83
N LEU A 219 -18.35 4.59 -0.97
CA LEU A 219 -19.72 4.46 -0.42
C LEU A 219 -20.85 4.70 -1.44
N VAL A 220 -20.57 4.73 -2.75
CA VAL A 220 -21.62 4.96 -3.76
C VAL A 220 -22.60 3.78 -3.82
N ASP A 221 -22.08 2.55 -3.76
CA ASP A 221 -22.86 1.31 -3.79
C ASP A 221 -22.50 0.41 -2.59
N PRO A 222 -22.90 0.78 -1.36
CA PRO A 222 -22.54 0.01 -0.18
C PRO A 222 -23.26 -1.34 -0.16
N PRO A 223 -22.61 -2.43 0.27
CA PRO A 223 -23.24 -3.73 0.40
C PRO A 223 -24.23 -3.71 1.57
N LYS A 224 -25.15 -4.69 1.61
CA LYS A 224 -26.25 -4.72 2.61
C LYS A 224 -25.79 -4.80 4.07
N ASN A 225 -24.56 -5.24 4.31
CA ASN A 225 -23.92 -5.35 5.62
C ASN A 225 -23.20 -4.06 6.06
N LEU A 226 -23.26 -2.98 5.26
CA LEU A 226 -22.78 -1.65 5.64
C LEU A 226 -23.98 -0.70 5.83
N GLU A 227 -24.18 -0.25 7.06
CA GLU A 227 -25.15 0.79 7.40
C GLU A 227 -24.44 2.12 7.65
N VAL A 228 -25.05 3.23 7.21
CA VAL A 228 -24.50 4.57 7.38
C VAL A 228 -25.51 5.47 8.08
N TRP A 229 -25.10 6.07 9.19
CA TRP A 229 -25.86 7.06 9.94
C TRP A 229 -25.21 8.43 9.76
N THR A 230 -25.93 9.38 9.16
CA THR A 230 -25.54 10.79 9.12
C THR A 230 -26.19 11.56 10.27
N ASP A 231 -25.75 12.81 10.45
CA ASP A 231 -26.20 13.69 11.53
C ASP A 231 -26.02 13.05 12.92
N ALA A 232 -25.03 12.15 13.02
CA ALA A 232 -24.84 11.18 14.09
C ALA A 232 -23.59 11.52 14.90
N THR A 233 -23.62 12.67 15.59
CA THR A 233 -22.51 13.04 16.48
C THR A 233 -22.47 12.07 17.66
N VAL A 234 -21.39 11.31 17.81
CA VAL A 234 -21.16 10.42 18.96
C VAL A 234 -20.63 11.22 20.15
N GLY A 235 -21.26 11.05 21.32
CA GLY A 235 -20.84 11.72 22.56
C GLY A 235 -20.45 10.77 23.68
N LYS A 236 -20.83 9.49 23.60
CA LYS A 236 -20.60 8.52 24.67
C LYS A 236 -20.24 7.15 24.12
N LEU A 237 -19.27 6.51 24.78
CA LEU A 237 -18.92 5.10 24.62
C LEU A 237 -19.56 4.27 25.74
N PHE A 238 -19.97 3.04 25.42
CA PHE A 238 -20.44 2.08 26.40
C PHE A 238 -19.31 1.15 26.81
N PHE A 239 -19.21 0.87 28.11
CA PHE A 239 -18.14 0.07 28.69
C PHE A 239 -18.69 -1.16 29.44
N ASP A 240 -17.98 -2.28 29.30
CA ASP A 240 -18.00 -3.42 30.23
C ASP A 240 -16.59 -3.59 30.82
N GLY A 241 -16.40 -3.13 32.05
CA GLY A 241 -15.07 -2.91 32.62
C GLY A 241 -14.27 -1.91 31.77
N THR A 242 -13.14 -2.35 31.21
CA THR A 242 -12.29 -1.58 30.29
C THR A 242 -12.57 -1.86 28.82
N SER A 243 -13.59 -2.68 28.50
CA SER A 243 -13.95 -3.03 27.13
C SER A 243 -15.01 -2.07 26.59
N VAL A 244 -14.76 -1.45 25.44
CA VAL A 244 -15.78 -0.67 24.72
C VAL A 244 -16.69 -1.62 23.94
N ILE A 245 -17.99 -1.52 24.19
CA ILE A 245 -19.01 -2.43 23.62
C ILE A 245 -20.05 -1.72 22.76
N GLY A 246 -19.92 -0.41 22.55
CA GLY A 246 -20.89 0.35 21.76
C GLY A 246 -20.78 1.86 21.94
N VAL A 247 -21.74 2.57 21.33
CA VAL A 247 -21.77 4.03 21.29
C VAL A 247 -23.18 4.58 21.47
N ARG A 248 -23.27 5.84 21.91
CA ARG A 248 -24.49 6.65 21.88
C ARG A 248 -24.22 8.00 21.23
N THR A 249 -25.10 8.38 20.31
CA THR A 249 -25.11 9.71 19.67
C THR A 249 -25.79 10.76 20.55
N ILE A 250 -25.52 12.04 20.30
CA ILE A 250 -26.12 13.17 21.02
C ILE A 250 -27.65 13.19 20.87
N ASP A 251 -28.19 12.76 19.73
CA ASP A 251 -29.63 12.65 19.48
C ASP A 251 -30.27 11.39 20.09
N GLY A 252 -29.49 10.54 20.77
CA GLY A 252 -29.97 9.40 21.55
C GLY A 252 -30.04 8.07 20.82
N ARG A 253 -29.56 7.97 19.57
CA ARG A 253 -29.37 6.68 18.89
C ARG A 253 -28.25 5.88 19.56
N GLU A 254 -28.42 4.56 19.59
CA GLU A 254 -27.49 3.62 20.23
C GLU A 254 -27.17 2.46 19.30
N ALA A 255 -25.92 2.01 19.34
CA ALA A 255 -25.46 0.81 18.64
C ALA A 255 -24.44 0.06 19.50
N LEU A 256 -24.50 -1.27 19.45
CA LEU A 256 -23.55 -2.16 20.14
C LEU A 256 -22.60 -2.81 19.13
N SER A 257 -21.35 -3.01 19.56
CA SER A 257 -20.32 -3.69 18.79
C SER A 257 -20.04 -5.08 19.37
N ASN A 258 -19.96 -6.08 18.49
CA ASN A 258 -19.55 -7.44 18.85
C ASN A 258 -18.03 -7.63 18.81
N LYS A 259 -17.28 -6.71 18.18
CA LYS A 259 -15.81 -6.80 18.05
C LYS A 259 -15.12 -5.51 18.49
N GLU A 260 -15.16 -4.46 17.68
CA GLU A 260 -14.46 -3.21 17.97
C GLU A 260 -15.26 -1.97 17.55
N VAL A 261 -15.15 -0.92 18.36
CA VAL A 261 -15.44 0.47 17.99
C VAL A 261 -14.16 1.12 17.48
N ILE A 262 -14.22 1.80 16.34
CA ILE A 262 -13.07 2.38 15.66
C ILE A 262 -13.29 3.88 15.47
N LEU A 263 -12.37 4.69 15.99
CA LEU A 263 -12.45 6.15 15.94
C LEU A 263 -11.67 6.69 14.73
N CYS A 264 -12.40 7.37 13.85
CA CYS A 264 -11.93 8.07 12.65
C CYS A 264 -12.42 9.54 12.63
N CYS A 265 -12.55 10.15 13.81
CA CYS A 265 -13.18 11.46 14.00
C CYS A 265 -12.27 12.65 13.66
N GLY A 266 -10.98 12.45 13.39
CA GLY A 266 -10.03 13.52 13.06
C GLY A 266 -9.41 14.25 14.25
N ALA A 267 -8.69 15.35 13.96
CA ALA A 267 -7.63 15.96 14.81
C ALA A 267 -8.07 16.42 16.17
N ILE A 268 -9.32 16.81 16.16
CA ILE A 268 -9.93 17.56 17.23
C ILE A 268 -10.92 16.64 17.93
N ASP A 269 -11.71 15.89 17.18
CA ASP A 269 -12.82 15.12 17.75
C ASP A 269 -12.44 13.72 18.24
N THR A 270 -11.43 13.06 17.65
CA THR A 270 -10.94 11.77 18.20
C THR A 270 -10.40 11.94 19.63
N PRO A 271 -9.43 12.83 19.93
CA PRO A 271 -8.96 12.99 21.30
C PRO A 271 -10.05 13.54 22.22
N ARG A 272 -10.91 14.44 21.74
CA ARG A 272 -12.05 14.95 22.51
C ARG A 272 -12.99 13.83 22.94
N LEU A 273 -13.34 12.90 22.04
CA LEU A 273 -14.23 11.78 22.37
C LEU A 273 -13.57 10.82 23.38
N LEU A 274 -12.27 10.55 23.25
CA LEU A 274 -11.52 9.77 24.22
C LEU A 274 -11.53 10.43 25.61
N LEU A 275 -11.21 11.72 25.67
CA LEU A 275 -11.20 12.50 26.91
C LEU A 275 -12.59 12.55 27.56
N LEU A 276 -13.66 12.78 26.78
CA LEU A 276 -15.05 12.80 27.29
C LEU A 276 -15.46 11.48 27.93
N ASN A 277 -14.82 10.37 27.53
CA ASN A 277 -15.12 9.02 27.98
C ASN A 277 -14.04 8.46 28.92
N GLY A 278 -13.27 9.33 29.58
CA GLY A 278 -12.37 8.94 30.66
C GLY A 278 -11.05 8.33 30.22
N ILE A 279 -10.67 8.48 28.95
CA ILE A 279 -9.43 7.95 28.39
C ILE A 279 -8.51 9.14 28.07
N GLY A 280 -7.51 9.38 28.91
CA GLY A 280 -6.58 10.50 28.75
C GLY A 280 -5.86 10.89 30.03
N PRO A 281 -5.25 12.10 30.10
CA PRO A 281 -4.42 12.51 31.24
C PRO A 281 -5.27 12.61 32.52
N LYS A 282 -5.00 11.75 33.50
CA LYS A 282 -5.77 11.64 34.75
C LYS A 282 -6.05 12.99 35.42
N ALA A 283 -5.02 13.81 35.60
CA ALA A 283 -5.17 15.10 36.29
C ALA A 283 -6.08 16.09 35.55
N GLU A 284 -6.09 16.06 34.22
CA GLU A 284 -6.95 16.93 33.40
C GLU A 284 -8.42 16.46 33.42
N LEU A 285 -8.63 15.15 33.43
CA LEU A 285 -9.95 14.54 33.52
C LEU A 285 -10.59 14.78 34.90
N GLU A 286 -9.84 14.54 35.98
CA GLU A 286 -10.29 14.77 37.35
C GLU A 286 -10.64 16.24 37.60
N ALA A 287 -9.88 17.18 37.01
CA ALA A 287 -10.16 18.62 37.13
C ALA A 287 -11.50 19.05 36.50
N LEU A 288 -12.09 18.23 35.63
CA LEU A 288 -13.38 18.47 34.97
C LEU A 288 -14.49 17.52 35.47
N ASP A 289 -14.24 16.79 36.56
CA ASP A 289 -15.14 15.75 37.09
C ASP A 289 -15.51 14.69 36.04
N VAL A 290 -14.54 14.29 35.20
CA VAL A 290 -14.67 13.15 34.29
C VAL A 290 -14.07 11.92 34.96
N GLU A 291 -14.85 10.85 35.04
CA GLU A 291 -14.39 9.56 35.57
C GLU A 291 -13.24 9.01 34.71
N VAL A 292 -12.14 8.62 35.35
CA VAL A 292 -10.95 8.11 34.66
C VAL A 292 -11.07 6.60 34.49
N ILE A 293 -11.24 6.16 33.24
CA ILE A 293 -11.22 4.76 32.83
C ILE A 293 -9.77 4.29 32.64
N LYS A 294 -8.97 5.10 31.96
CA LYS A 294 -7.55 4.82 31.71
C LYS A 294 -6.76 6.12 31.63
N ASP A 295 -5.70 6.19 32.43
CA ASP A 295 -4.71 7.27 32.35
C ASP A 295 -3.81 7.05 31.13
N LEU A 296 -3.98 7.89 30.11
CA LEU A 296 -3.13 7.97 28.91
C LEU A 296 -2.70 9.42 28.71
N PRO A 297 -1.55 9.85 29.28
CA PRO A 297 -1.14 11.25 29.26
C PRO A 297 -0.87 11.82 27.86
N GLY A 298 -0.66 10.96 26.85
CA GLY A 298 -0.46 11.37 25.46
C GLY A 298 -1.74 11.78 24.72
N VAL A 299 -2.93 11.40 25.20
CA VAL A 299 -4.19 11.71 24.50
C VAL A 299 -4.44 13.22 24.50
N GLY A 300 -4.68 13.78 23.32
CA GLY A 300 -4.89 15.22 23.12
C GLY A 300 -3.60 16.05 23.15
N LYS A 301 -2.42 15.43 23.25
CA LYS A 301 -1.11 16.10 23.20
C LYS A 301 -0.48 15.96 21.82
N HIS A 302 0.70 16.56 21.61
CA HIS A 302 1.48 16.40 20.37
C HIS A 302 0.71 16.75 19.09
N LEU A 303 -0.21 17.72 19.15
CA LEU A 303 -0.90 18.19 17.95
C LEU A 303 0.15 18.88 17.05
N ARG A 304 0.34 18.36 15.84
CA ARG A 304 1.25 18.95 14.85
C ARG A 304 0.50 19.25 13.57
N ASP A 305 0.88 20.32 12.88
CA ASP A 305 0.38 20.74 11.57
C ASP A 305 1.54 21.40 10.81
N HIS A 306 1.42 21.51 9.49
CA HIS A 306 2.29 22.37 8.71
C HIS A 306 1.90 23.84 8.92
N VAL A 307 2.91 24.70 8.93
CA VAL A 307 2.75 26.14 9.16
C VAL A 307 3.06 26.88 7.88
N ALA A 308 2.15 27.73 7.42
CA ALA A 308 2.30 28.42 6.15
C ALA A 308 2.31 29.94 6.28
N GLY A 309 3.16 30.58 5.49
CA GLY A 309 3.03 31.99 5.11
C GLY A 309 2.48 32.08 3.69
N ILE A 310 1.28 32.66 3.54
CA ILE A 310 0.64 32.87 2.24
C ILE A 310 1.05 34.24 1.73
N MET A 311 1.50 34.36 0.48
CA MET A 311 1.91 35.61 -0.16
C MET A 311 1.13 35.83 -1.44
N CYS A 312 0.93 37.10 -1.79
CA CYS A 312 0.12 37.48 -2.94
C CYS A 312 0.64 38.78 -3.56
N VAL A 313 0.80 38.78 -4.88
CA VAL A 313 1.14 39.96 -5.67
C VAL A 313 0.12 40.19 -6.79
N GLU A 314 -0.07 41.45 -7.13
CA GLU A 314 -0.75 41.87 -8.34
C GLU A 314 0.24 41.81 -9.50
N VAL A 315 -0.18 41.21 -10.60
CA VAL A 315 0.60 41.08 -11.84
C VAL A 315 -0.22 41.61 -13.02
N ASP A 316 0.42 41.97 -14.13
CA ASP A 316 -0.34 42.38 -15.32
C ASP A 316 -1.21 41.25 -15.88
N GLY A 317 -2.34 41.61 -16.49
CA GLY A 317 -3.32 40.64 -16.99
C GLY A 317 -2.86 39.79 -18.17
N SER A 318 -1.65 40.00 -18.71
CA SER A 318 -1.11 39.08 -19.72
C SER A 318 -0.55 37.80 -19.10
N PHE A 319 -0.22 37.85 -17.80
CA PHE A 319 0.48 36.80 -17.08
C PHE A 319 -0.35 35.52 -16.91
N ASN A 320 -1.63 35.64 -16.56
CA ASN A 320 -2.58 34.53 -16.48
C ASN A 320 -4.01 35.02 -16.75
N ASP A 321 -4.92 34.08 -17.00
CA ASP A 321 -6.29 34.41 -17.45
C ASP A 321 -7.35 34.22 -16.34
N ARG A 322 -6.92 34.09 -15.07
CA ARG A 322 -7.80 33.76 -13.93
C ARG A 322 -8.84 34.83 -13.67
N THR A 323 -8.42 36.08 -13.47
CA THR A 323 -9.37 37.17 -13.17
C THR A 323 -10.31 37.45 -14.33
N THR A 324 -9.84 37.31 -15.57
CA THR A 324 -10.69 37.42 -16.77
C THR A 324 -11.82 36.39 -16.73
N PHE A 325 -11.53 35.14 -16.36
CA PHE A 325 -12.56 34.12 -16.17
C PHE A 325 -13.47 34.41 -14.97
N GLU A 326 -12.89 34.71 -13.80
CA GLU A 326 -13.60 34.90 -12.54
C GLU A 326 -14.55 36.11 -12.56
N THR A 327 -14.22 37.16 -13.32
CA THR A 327 -14.95 38.44 -13.32
C THR A 327 -15.92 38.63 -14.48
N ASP A 328 -15.95 37.72 -15.46
CA ASP A 328 -16.94 37.72 -16.54
C ASP A 328 -18.07 36.72 -16.26
N PRO A 329 -19.26 37.19 -15.84
CA PRO A 329 -20.39 36.30 -15.51
C PRO A 329 -20.79 35.38 -16.67
N LYS A 330 -20.64 35.84 -17.91
CA LYS A 330 -20.99 35.05 -19.09
C LYS A 330 -20.03 33.88 -19.27
N SER A 331 -18.73 34.11 -19.10
CA SER A 331 -17.72 33.05 -19.14
C SER A 331 -17.96 31.99 -18.06
N VAL A 332 -18.33 32.39 -16.85
CA VAL A 332 -18.65 31.46 -15.76
C VAL A 332 -19.93 30.66 -16.06
N GLU A 333 -20.97 31.30 -16.58
CA GLU A 333 -22.23 30.65 -16.95
C GLU A 333 -22.02 29.62 -18.07
N GLU A 334 -21.28 29.99 -19.12
CA GLU A 334 -20.93 29.06 -20.23
C GLU A 334 -20.10 27.88 -19.73
N ALA A 335 -19.14 28.12 -18.84
CA ALA A 335 -18.32 27.07 -18.25
C ALA A 335 -19.13 26.12 -17.35
N GLN A 336 -20.11 26.65 -16.60
CA GLN A 336 -21.03 25.84 -15.81
C GLN A 336 -21.94 24.99 -16.71
N ALA A 337 -22.47 25.56 -17.79
CA ALA A 337 -23.31 24.82 -18.74
C ALA A 337 -22.56 23.66 -19.41
N LEU A 338 -21.31 23.87 -19.82
CA LEU A 338 -20.47 22.80 -20.38
C LEU A 338 -20.12 21.74 -19.32
N TRP A 339 -19.81 22.16 -18.09
CA TRP A 339 -19.54 21.23 -17.00
C TRP A 339 -20.76 20.33 -16.71
N ASP A 340 -21.96 20.90 -16.65
CA ASP A 340 -23.20 20.16 -16.42
C ASP A 340 -23.58 19.25 -17.59
N GLN A 341 -23.21 19.62 -18.82
CA GLN A 341 -23.49 18.83 -20.02
C GLN A 341 -22.60 17.60 -20.13
N ASP A 342 -21.28 17.76 -20.04
CA ASP A 342 -20.32 16.68 -20.33
C ASP A 342 -19.01 16.76 -19.51
N HIS A 343 -18.99 17.57 -18.44
CA HIS A 343 -17.84 17.76 -17.55
C HIS A 343 -16.62 18.39 -18.26
N THR A 344 -16.86 19.20 -19.30
CA THR A 344 -15.82 19.95 -20.01
C THR A 344 -15.89 21.46 -19.70
N GLY A 345 -15.20 22.29 -20.51
CA GLY A 345 -15.20 23.74 -20.37
C GLY A 345 -14.22 24.25 -19.30
N ALA A 346 -14.21 25.57 -19.09
CA ALA A 346 -13.19 26.24 -18.27
C ALA A 346 -13.16 25.75 -16.81
N LEU A 347 -14.26 25.24 -16.25
CA LEU A 347 -14.28 24.67 -14.89
C LEU A 347 -13.46 23.39 -14.73
N SER A 348 -13.16 22.68 -15.83
CA SER A 348 -12.23 21.55 -15.83
C SER A 348 -10.75 21.96 -15.85
N LEU A 349 -10.45 23.21 -16.21
CA LEU A 349 -9.10 23.75 -16.40
C LEU A 349 -8.71 24.74 -15.30
N GLN A 350 -9.57 25.72 -15.02
CA GLN A 350 -9.26 26.81 -14.09
C GLN A 350 -9.00 26.24 -12.71
N HIS A 351 -7.95 26.75 -12.05
CA HIS A 351 -7.47 26.29 -10.76
C HIS A 351 -7.06 24.81 -10.67
N SER A 352 -7.05 24.05 -11.77
CA SER A 352 -6.70 22.63 -11.75
C SER A 352 -5.19 22.41 -11.56
N SER A 353 -4.36 23.35 -12.02
CA SER A 353 -2.91 23.17 -12.14
C SER A 353 -2.15 23.72 -10.92
N LEU A 354 -2.37 23.10 -9.76
CA LEU A 354 -1.52 23.32 -8.59
C LEU A 354 -0.14 22.69 -8.82
N TRP A 355 0.89 23.44 -8.45
CA TRP A 355 2.28 23.03 -8.60
C TRP A 355 3.12 23.74 -7.56
N GLY A 356 4.31 23.21 -7.29
CA GLY A 356 5.14 23.71 -6.22
C GLY A 356 6.49 23.02 -6.18
N GLY A 357 7.08 22.92 -5.01
CA GLY A 357 8.25 22.09 -4.79
C GLY A 357 8.61 21.93 -3.34
N PHE A 358 9.16 20.77 -3.01
CA PHE A 358 9.70 20.45 -1.68
C PHE A 358 11.21 20.65 -1.70
N LEU A 359 11.72 21.52 -0.82
CA LEU A 359 13.08 22.05 -0.93
C LEU A 359 13.78 22.05 0.42
N LYS A 360 15.12 22.06 0.38
CA LYS A 360 15.97 22.20 1.57
C LYS A 360 16.46 23.63 1.74
N VAL A 361 16.40 24.17 2.95
CA VAL A 361 17.11 25.41 3.32
C VAL A 361 18.63 25.15 3.29
N PRO A 362 19.42 25.91 2.51
CA PRO A 362 20.87 25.72 2.44
C PRO A 362 21.57 26.02 3.76
N ASN A 363 22.56 25.20 4.15
CA ASN A 363 23.37 25.36 5.36
C ASN A 363 22.56 25.40 6.68
N LEU A 364 21.35 24.83 6.71
CA LEU A 364 20.50 24.82 7.90
C LEU A 364 21.22 24.19 9.11
N GLU A 365 22.06 23.18 8.86
CA GLU A 365 22.86 22.45 9.86
C GLU A 365 23.90 23.32 10.60
N LYS A 366 24.22 24.50 10.06
CA LYS A 366 25.14 25.46 10.67
C LYS A 366 24.45 26.43 11.63
N SER A 367 23.12 26.48 11.63
CA SER A 367 22.35 27.34 12.53
C SER A 367 22.38 26.81 13.97
N SER A 368 22.33 27.72 14.94
CA SER A 368 22.22 27.35 16.35
C SER A 368 20.91 26.62 16.65
N GLU A 369 19.83 27.01 15.99
CA GLU A 369 18.49 26.48 16.15
C GLU A 369 18.44 25.01 15.74
N PHE A 370 19.11 24.64 14.64
CA PHE A 370 19.27 23.25 14.22
C PHE A 370 20.17 22.46 15.18
N GLN A 371 21.33 23.02 15.57
CA GLN A 371 22.29 22.35 16.46
C GLN A 371 21.72 22.06 17.86
N ASN A 372 20.68 22.79 18.26
CA ASN A 372 19.97 22.60 19.53
C ASN A 372 18.85 21.54 19.47
N LEU A 373 18.51 21.01 18.28
CA LEU A 373 17.53 19.93 18.16
C LEU A 373 18.06 18.62 18.76
N ALA A 374 17.18 17.67 19.04
CA ALA A 374 17.63 16.34 19.47
C ALA A 374 18.47 15.68 18.36
N PRO A 375 19.50 14.90 18.69
CA PRO A 375 20.39 14.29 17.69
C PRO A 375 19.66 13.46 16.62
N ALA A 376 18.56 12.80 16.99
CA ALA A 376 17.75 12.03 16.05
C ALA A 376 17.00 12.93 15.04
N ASP A 377 16.55 14.11 15.47
CA ASP A 377 15.91 15.08 14.57
C ASP A 377 16.93 15.73 13.64
N GLN A 378 18.14 16.03 14.14
CA GLN A 378 19.24 16.51 13.32
C GLN A 378 19.59 15.51 12.21
N GLU A 379 19.74 14.24 12.57
CA GLU A 379 20.01 13.16 11.61
C GLU A 379 18.93 13.11 10.53
N PHE A 380 17.67 12.97 10.94
CA PHE A 380 16.53 12.87 10.02
C PHE A 380 16.43 14.07 9.07
N LEU A 381 16.52 15.29 9.59
CA LEU A 381 16.42 16.52 8.80
C LEU A 381 17.59 16.68 7.80
N THR A 382 18.76 16.11 8.09
CA THR A 382 19.90 16.16 7.14
C THR A 382 19.79 15.18 5.98
N ARG A 383 18.89 14.18 6.03
CA ARG A 383 18.71 13.22 4.94
C ARG A 383 18.34 13.91 3.63
N SER A 384 18.83 13.40 2.51
CA SER A 384 18.73 14.08 1.21
C SER A 384 17.28 14.24 0.73
N LYS A 385 16.41 13.27 1.07
CA LYS A 385 15.00 13.23 0.65
C LYS A 385 14.03 13.88 1.64
N VAL A 386 14.52 14.44 2.74
CA VAL A 386 13.69 15.11 3.76
C VAL A 386 13.68 16.62 3.47
N PRO A 387 12.54 17.20 3.04
CA PRO A 387 12.47 18.63 2.77
C PRO A 387 12.39 19.47 4.06
N HIS A 388 12.80 20.73 3.97
CA HIS A 388 12.66 21.70 5.05
C HIS A 388 11.43 22.60 4.85
N PHE A 389 11.02 22.82 3.60
CA PHE A 389 9.81 23.57 3.29
C PHE A 389 9.21 23.13 1.96
N GLU A 390 7.93 23.39 1.80
CA GLU A 390 7.21 23.38 0.53
C GLU A 390 7.03 24.83 0.08
N PHE A 391 7.20 25.11 -1.21
CA PHE A 391 6.50 26.23 -1.82
C PHE A 391 5.37 25.70 -2.69
N LEU A 392 4.18 26.28 -2.56
CA LEU A 392 3.01 25.95 -3.37
C LEU A 392 2.61 27.20 -4.16
N ASN A 393 2.48 27.09 -5.47
CA ASN A 393 2.08 28.19 -6.33
C ASN A 393 0.67 27.97 -6.89
N ASN A 394 0.09 29.01 -7.49
CA ASN A 394 -1.21 28.95 -8.14
C ASN A 394 -2.39 28.64 -7.20
N ALA A 395 -2.23 28.84 -5.90
CA ALA A 395 -3.32 28.75 -4.92
C ALA A 395 -4.29 29.95 -5.05
N LEU A 396 -5.58 29.78 -4.75
CA LEU A 396 -6.55 30.89 -4.66
C LEU A 396 -6.66 31.32 -3.20
N LEU A 397 -5.67 32.09 -2.76
CA LEU A 397 -5.62 32.67 -1.42
C LEU A 397 -5.24 34.14 -1.60
N TRP A 398 -6.26 34.99 -1.68
CA TRP A 398 -6.12 36.44 -1.83
C TRP A 398 -6.71 37.11 -0.57
N PRO A 399 -6.01 38.07 0.06
CA PRO A 399 -6.48 38.66 1.32
C PRO A 399 -7.87 39.29 1.15
N PRO A 400 -8.80 39.06 2.10
CA PRO A 400 -10.14 39.64 2.04
C PRO A 400 -10.12 41.15 1.82
N GLY A 401 -10.89 41.64 0.85
CA GLY A 401 -11.05 43.07 0.57
C GLY A 401 -9.96 43.70 -0.30
N SER A 402 -8.91 42.98 -0.71
CA SER A 402 -7.93 43.59 -1.62
C SER A 402 -8.52 43.79 -3.03
N GLN A 403 -8.17 44.91 -3.66
CA GLN A 403 -8.65 45.32 -4.99
C GLN A 403 -7.51 45.29 -6.01
N LEU A 404 -7.80 44.72 -7.17
CA LEU A 404 -6.91 44.72 -8.34
C LEU A 404 -7.13 45.97 -9.19
N THR A 405 -6.05 46.44 -9.83
CA THR A 405 -6.19 47.41 -10.92
C THR A 405 -6.96 46.77 -12.08
N PRO A 406 -7.95 47.46 -12.70
CA PRO A 406 -8.68 46.91 -13.83
C PRO A 406 -7.75 46.41 -14.94
N GLY A 407 -7.96 45.17 -15.40
CA GLY A 407 -7.13 44.51 -16.40
C GLY A 407 -5.87 43.83 -15.86
N ASN A 408 -5.58 43.91 -14.57
CA ASN A 408 -4.55 43.11 -13.91
C ASN A 408 -5.13 41.79 -13.37
N THR A 409 -4.23 40.89 -13.01
CA THR A 409 -4.53 39.62 -12.35
C THR A 409 -3.67 39.45 -11.10
N TYR A 410 -3.70 38.27 -10.50
CA TYR A 410 -2.97 37.94 -9.28
C TYR A 410 -2.09 36.72 -9.43
N LEU A 411 -1.09 36.66 -8.56
CA LEU A 411 -0.28 35.48 -8.31
C LEU A 411 -0.18 35.28 -6.80
N SER A 412 -0.72 34.17 -6.31
CA SER A 412 -0.59 33.76 -4.91
C SER A 412 0.24 32.51 -4.81
N PHE A 413 1.14 32.50 -3.82
CA PHE A 413 2.03 31.40 -3.52
C PHE A 413 2.21 31.29 -2.01
N THR A 414 2.50 30.09 -1.54
CA THR A 414 2.59 29.75 -0.12
C THR A 414 3.96 29.18 0.16
N ALA A 415 4.56 29.56 1.28
CA ALA A 415 5.72 28.89 1.85
C ALA A 415 5.25 28.14 3.09
N ALA A 416 5.30 26.80 3.07
CA ALA A 416 4.90 25.96 4.18
C ALA A 416 6.11 25.28 4.80
N LEU A 417 6.29 25.46 6.10
CA LEU A 417 7.30 24.79 6.89
C LEU A 417 6.97 23.31 6.99
N MET A 418 7.97 22.49 6.69
CA MET A 418 7.97 21.05 6.85
C MET A 418 8.72 20.68 8.14
N ASN A 419 8.35 19.56 8.77
CA ASN A 419 8.99 19.07 10.00
C ASN A 419 9.03 20.06 11.18
N ALA A 420 7.88 20.67 11.49
CA ALA A 420 7.71 21.56 12.65
C ALA A 420 8.05 20.87 13.98
N GLN A 421 8.68 21.63 14.88
CA GLN A 421 9.03 21.20 16.23
C GLN A 421 8.04 21.73 17.28
N SER A 422 7.25 22.74 16.93
CA SER A 422 6.14 23.23 17.76
C SER A 422 5.06 22.15 17.89
N GLU A 423 4.56 21.96 19.12
CA GLU A 423 3.47 21.04 19.41
C GLU A 423 2.33 21.75 20.15
N GLY A 424 1.13 21.52 19.66
CA GLY A 424 -0.12 21.97 20.25
C GLY A 424 -0.81 20.90 21.11
N SER A 425 -2.08 21.17 21.44
CA SER A 425 -2.93 20.25 22.17
C SER A 425 -4.41 20.46 21.87
N VAL A 426 -5.19 19.40 22.05
CA VAL A 426 -6.66 19.42 22.10
C VAL A 426 -7.09 18.89 23.46
N THR A 427 -7.72 19.73 24.29
CA THR A 427 -8.22 19.34 25.61
C THR A 427 -9.70 19.69 25.77
N LEU A 428 -10.34 19.14 26.80
CA LEU A 428 -11.74 19.47 27.08
C LEU A 428 -11.87 20.88 27.66
N ARG A 429 -12.90 21.57 27.21
CA ARG A 429 -13.38 22.81 27.85
C ARG A 429 -14.27 22.49 29.05
N SER A 430 -15.10 21.46 28.92
CA SER A 430 -15.99 20.93 29.95
C SER A 430 -16.31 19.46 29.64
N LYS A 431 -17.05 18.81 30.55
CA LYS A 431 -17.60 17.46 30.33
C LYS A 431 -18.87 17.42 29.46
N ASN A 432 -19.35 18.57 28.97
CA ASN A 432 -20.51 18.63 28.08
C ASN A 432 -20.08 18.23 26.66
N PRO A 433 -20.64 17.15 26.07
CA PRO A 433 -20.22 16.67 24.76
C PRO A 433 -20.68 17.57 23.60
N THR A 434 -21.40 18.67 23.83
CA THR A 434 -21.69 19.69 22.80
C THR A 434 -20.74 20.89 22.83
N ASP A 435 -19.91 21.03 23.86
CA ASP A 435 -18.95 22.12 23.95
C ASP A 435 -17.73 21.85 23.05
N LYS A 436 -17.31 22.85 22.28
CA LYS A 436 -16.08 22.76 21.47
C LYS A 436 -14.86 22.63 22.41
N PRO A 437 -13.87 21.80 22.05
CA PRO A 437 -12.67 21.62 22.86
C PRO A 437 -11.82 22.91 22.88
N LEU A 438 -10.85 22.94 23.78
CA LEU A 438 -9.76 23.91 23.74
C LEU A 438 -8.76 23.44 22.69
N LEU A 439 -8.58 24.22 21.63
CA LEU A 439 -7.62 23.94 20.55
C LEU A 439 -6.45 24.90 20.67
N ARG A 440 -5.25 24.40 20.92
CA ARG A 440 -4.02 25.20 20.90
C ARG A 440 -3.11 24.64 19.83
N LEU A 441 -2.76 25.44 18.83
CA LEU A 441 -1.89 25.02 17.73
C LEU A 441 -0.42 25.23 18.11
N ASN A 442 -0.12 26.28 18.88
CA ASN A 442 1.23 26.69 19.30
C ASN A 442 2.19 26.90 18.11
N LEU A 443 1.68 27.34 16.96
CA LEU A 443 2.50 27.51 15.75
C LEU A 443 3.63 28.51 16.00
N LEU A 444 4.85 28.20 15.52
CA LEU A 444 6.03 29.05 15.68
C LEU A 444 6.44 29.30 17.14
N SER A 445 6.08 28.40 18.06
CA SER A 445 6.54 28.48 19.46
C SER A 445 7.98 27.99 19.63
N HIS A 446 8.47 27.15 18.72
CA HIS A 446 9.85 26.65 18.73
C HIS A 446 10.79 27.52 17.87
N PRO A 447 12.01 27.87 18.32
CA PRO A 447 12.95 28.72 17.56
C PRO A 447 13.34 28.19 16.17
N TYR A 448 13.52 26.87 16.04
CA TYR A 448 13.76 26.23 14.73
C TYR A 448 12.65 26.54 13.73
N ASP A 449 11.39 26.57 14.17
CA ASP A 449 10.27 26.80 13.27
C ASP A 449 10.27 28.23 12.75
N VAL A 450 10.61 29.19 13.61
CA VAL A 450 10.76 30.61 13.24
C VAL A 450 11.87 30.78 12.19
N LEU A 451 13.01 30.10 12.36
CA LEU A 451 14.10 30.12 11.38
C LEU A 451 13.65 29.54 10.03
N VAL A 452 13.08 28.34 10.03
CA VAL A 452 12.74 27.65 8.77
C VAL A 452 11.62 28.37 8.02
N ILE A 453 10.57 28.87 8.69
CA ILE A 453 9.51 29.60 8.00
C ILE A 453 10.02 30.92 7.41
N ARG A 454 10.96 31.59 8.09
CA ARG A 454 11.62 32.80 7.58
C ARG A 454 12.38 32.52 6.29
N GLU A 455 13.20 31.46 6.29
CA GLU A 455 13.95 31.07 5.10
C GLU A 455 13.04 30.57 3.97
N ALA A 456 11.96 29.87 4.30
CA ALA A 456 10.96 29.42 3.34
C ALA A 456 10.29 30.61 2.64
N ILE A 457 9.79 31.59 3.41
CA ILE A 457 9.20 32.84 2.87
C ILE A 457 10.22 33.57 1.99
N ARG A 458 11.46 33.74 2.46
CA ARG A 458 12.51 34.43 1.71
C ARG A 458 12.83 33.72 0.39
N ARG A 459 13.04 32.40 0.41
CA ARG A 459 13.35 31.64 -0.81
C ARG A 459 12.19 31.68 -1.77
N SER A 460 10.97 31.39 -1.32
CA SER A 460 9.79 31.43 -2.18
C SER A 460 9.60 32.81 -2.81
N TRP A 461 9.78 33.89 -2.04
CA TRP A 461 9.72 35.25 -2.59
C TRP A 461 10.80 35.49 -3.65
N ASN A 462 12.06 35.12 -3.38
CA ASN A 462 13.13 35.28 -4.36
C ASN A 462 12.91 34.45 -5.64
N MET A 463 12.47 33.19 -5.48
CA MET A 463 12.26 32.26 -6.59
C MET A 463 11.10 32.66 -7.49
N ILE A 464 10.03 33.24 -6.92
CA ILE A 464 8.80 33.56 -7.67
C ILE A 464 8.76 35.03 -8.07
N ILE A 465 9.07 35.95 -7.16
CA ILE A 465 8.85 37.39 -7.36
C ILE A 465 10.09 38.11 -7.88
N GLU A 466 11.28 37.80 -7.34
CA GLU A 466 12.53 38.42 -7.79
C GLU A 466 13.19 37.69 -8.97
N ASN A 467 12.58 36.60 -9.45
CA ASN A 467 13.04 35.91 -10.66
C ASN A 467 13.04 36.87 -11.86
N PRO A 468 14.13 36.94 -12.66
CA PRO A 468 14.24 37.89 -13.78
C PRO A 468 13.11 37.82 -14.82
N ASP A 469 12.52 36.65 -15.03
CA ASP A 469 11.42 36.45 -15.97
C ASP A 469 10.07 36.85 -15.37
N MET A 470 9.93 36.77 -14.04
CA MET A 470 8.68 37.03 -13.32
C MET A 470 8.57 38.50 -12.87
N ARG A 471 9.67 39.07 -12.39
CA ARG A 471 9.73 40.42 -11.81
C ARG A 471 9.14 41.52 -12.71
N PRO A 472 9.31 41.49 -14.05
CA PRO A 472 8.72 42.48 -14.95
C PRO A 472 7.18 42.46 -14.98
N HIS A 473 6.55 41.36 -14.56
CA HIS A 473 5.09 41.24 -14.52
C HIS A 473 4.47 41.73 -13.21
N VAL A 474 5.25 41.79 -12.14
CA VAL A 474 4.79 42.21 -10.81
C VAL A 474 4.50 43.71 -10.80
N ARG A 475 3.33 44.09 -10.29
CA ARG A 475 2.86 45.49 -10.19
C ARG A 475 2.84 45.99 -8.76
N LYS A 476 2.35 45.17 -7.84
CA LYS A 476 2.17 45.56 -6.43
C LYS A 476 2.15 44.33 -5.52
N THR A 477 2.75 44.46 -4.34
CA THR A 477 2.57 43.49 -3.25
C THR A 477 1.24 43.72 -2.55
N LEU A 478 0.46 42.65 -2.39
CA LEU A 478 -0.83 42.69 -1.70
C LEU A 478 -0.74 42.03 -0.32
N SER A 479 -0.01 40.91 -0.26
CA SER A 479 0.36 40.22 0.96
C SER A 479 1.79 39.74 0.86
N GLY A 480 2.63 40.16 1.80
CA GLY A 480 4.03 39.79 1.83
C GLY A 480 4.80 40.60 2.88
N PRO A 481 6.04 40.20 3.20
CA PRO A 481 6.88 40.94 4.13
C PRO A 481 7.24 42.31 3.54
N ALA A 482 7.43 43.31 4.41
CA ALA A 482 7.74 44.68 4.00
C ALA A 482 9.10 44.78 3.29
N SER A 483 10.05 43.92 3.66
CA SER A 483 11.30 43.67 2.95
C SER A 483 11.75 42.24 3.22
N LEU A 484 12.86 41.79 2.60
CA LEU A 484 13.42 40.46 2.85
C LEU A 484 14.36 40.38 4.07
N SER A 485 14.38 41.43 4.90
CA SER A 485 15.10 41.41 6.17
C SER A 485 14.48 40.39 7.14
N ASP A 486 15.30 39.82 8.03
CA ASP A 486 14.82 38.87 9.06
C ASP A 486 13.68 39.46 9.89
N ALA A 487 13.82 40.72 10.31
CA ALA A 487 12.85 41.39 11.16
C ALA A 487 11.48 41.56 10.47
N ASP A 488 11.47 41.94 9.20
CA ASP A 488 10.22 42.14 8.45
C ASP A 488 9.54 40.82 8.09
N ILE A 489 10.32 39.78 7.78
CA ILE A 489 9.79 38.43 7.53
C ILE A 489 9.23 37.84 8.83
N ASP A 490 9.92 37.96 9.96
CA ASP A 490 9.42 37.48 11.25
C ASP A 490 8.16 38.22 11.68
N ALA A 491 8.11 39.54 11.48
CA ALA A 491 6.93 40.34 11.76
C ALA A 491 5.75 39.89 10.89
N TYR A 492 6.00 39.62 9.60
CA TYR A 492 5.01 39.07 8.68
C TYR A 492 4.53 37.68 9.11
N ALA A 493 5.43 36.76 9.42
CA ALA A 493 5.11 35.41 9.87
C ALA A 493 4.26 35.44 11.15
N LYS A 494 4.59 36.28 12.12
CA LYS A 494 3.76 36.43 13.34
C LYS A 494 2.35 36.96 13.04
N ALA A 495 2.24 37.89 12.09
CA ALA A 495 0.98 38.52 11.72
C ALA A 495 0.09 37.63 10.82
N GLU A 496 0.68 36.78 9.98
CA GLU A 496 -0.04 36.10 8.90
C GLU A 496 0.08 34.57 8.89
N ALA A 497 1.05 33.96 9.60
CA ALA A 497 1.21 32.50 9.56
C ALA A 497 -0.06 31.77 10.00
N CYS A 498 -0.40 30.68 9.32
CA CYS A 498 -1.61 29.91 9.55
C CYS A 498 -1.35 28.40 9.45
N PRO A 499 -2.22 27.56 10.02
CA PRO A 499 -2.23 26.14 9.68
C PRO A 499 -2.67 25.94 8.24
N ILE A 500 -2.32 24.79 7.65
CA ILE A 500 -2.87 24.34 6.35
C ILE A 500 -3.77 23.11 6.47
N TRP A 501 -4.28 22.89 7.69
CA TRP A 501 -5.26 21.86 8.05
C TRP A 501 -4.74 20.42 7.98
N HIS A 502 -3.44 20.21 8.18
CA HIS A 502 -2.77 18.91 8.18
C HIS A 502 -2.59 18.33 9.59
N ALA A 503 -3.36 18.80 10.57
CA ALA A 503 -3.26 18.33 11.94
C ALA A 503 -3.19 16.81 12.08
N ASN A 504 -2.31 16.33 12.98
CA ASN A 504 -2.04 14.92 13.29
C ASN A 504 -1.50 14.74 14.73
N GLY A 505 -1.27 13.50 15.17
CA GLY A 505 -0.50 13.18 16.39
C GLY A 505 -1.26 13.12 17.73
N THR A 506 -2.53 13.55 17.80
CA THR A 506 -3.26 13.68 19.08
C THR A 506 -3.71 12.39 19.76
N ALA A 507 -3.47 11.23 19.14
CA ALA A 507 -3.60 9.90 19.75
C ALA A 507 -2.50 9.01 19.17
N ARG A 508 -1.26 9.46 19.32
CA ARG A 508 -0.06 8.97 18.64
C ARG A 508 0.17 7.46 18.84
N MET A 509 0.53 6.76 17.77
CA MET A 509 1.08 5.41 17.85
C MET A 509 2.53 5.44 18.32
N GLY A 510 2.92 4.43 19.08
CA GLY A 510 4.27 4.31 19.64
C GLY A 510 4.23 3.62 21.00
N LYS A 511 5.39 3.45 21.64
CA LYS A 511 5.47 2.77 22.94
C LYS A 511 4.69 3.57 24.00
N GLU A 512 3.86 2.88 24.79
CA GLU A 512 3.09 3.49 25.89
C GLU A 512 4.00 4.26 26.86
N ALA A 513 5.19 3.70 27.14
CA ALA A 513 6.19 4.32 28.01
C ALA A 513 6.73 5.67 27.50
N ASP A 514 6.67 5.91 26.19
CA ASP A 514 7.12 7.13 25.52
C ASP A 514 5.93 8.09 25.21
N GLY A 515 4.78 7.86 25.85
CA GLY A 515 3.57 8.66 25.67
C GLY A 515 2.71 8.25 24.47
N GLY A 516 2.95 7.07 23.89
CA GLY A 516 2.05 6.47 22.89
C GLY A 516 0.64 6.25 23.47
N SER A 517 -0.40 6.62 22.70
CA SER A 517 -1.81 6.40 23.07
C SER A 517 -2.35 5.09 22.49
N VAL A 518 -1.78 4.65 21.38
CA VAL A 518 -2.17 3.42 20.67
C VAL A 518 -0.95 2.61 20.25
N ASP A 519 -1.13 1.30 20.05
CA ASP A 519 -0.09 0.45 19.44
C ASP A 519 0.04 0.70 17.92
N SER A 520 0.97 0.02 17.25
CA SER A 520 1.19 0.15 15.79
C SER A 520 0.02 -0.38 14.93
N SER A 521 -0.94 -1.04 15.58
CA SER A 521 -2.22 -1.46 14.98
C SER A 521 -3.36 -0.51 15.36
N GLY A 522 -3.08 0.61 16.00
CA GLY A 522 -4.07 1.61 16.41
C GLY A 522 -4.92 1.22 17.62
N LYS A 523 -4.66 0.09 18.28
CA LYS A 523 -5.43 -0.31 19.48
C LYS A 523 -5.08 0.59 20.65
N VAL A 524 -6.10 1.06 21.37
CA VAL A 524 -5.91 1.96 22.51
C VAL A 524 -5.33 1.20 23.70
N TYR A 525 -4.23 1.69 24.26
CA TYR A 525 -3.56 1.01 25.37
C TYR A 525 -4.47 0.90 26.60
N GLY A 526 -4.59 -0.34 27.12
CA GLY A 526 -5.38 -0.62 28.32
C GLY A 526 -6.91 -0.54 28.16
N VAL A 527 -7.42 -0.37 26.93
CA VAL A 527 -8.85 -0.33 26.63
C VAL A 527 -9.17 -1.35 25.53
N GLN A 528 -9.97 -2.36 25.83
CA GLN A 528 -10.32 -3.40 24.85
C GLN A 528 -11.46 -2.94 23.95
N GLY A 529 -11.56 -3.52 22.75
CA GLY A 529 -12.66 -3.22 21.82
C GLY A 529 -12.61 -1.79 21.25
N LEU A 530 -11.48 -1.09 21.36
CA LEU A 530 -11.33 0.29 20.90
C LEU A 530 -10.05 0.48 20.07
N ARG A 531 -10.22 1.12 18.90
CA ARG A 531 -9.13 1.44 17.97
C ARG A 531 -9.22 2.87 17.47
N VAL A 532 -8.10 3.47 17.09
CA VAL A 532 -8.02 4.73 16.33
C VAL A 532 -7.41 4.46 14.96
N ALA A 533 -8.03 4.96 13.89
CA ALA A 533 -7.64 4.63 12.52
C ALA A 533 -7.68 5.87 11.59
N ASP A 534 -7.21 7.01 12.09
CA ASP A 534 -7.03 8.24 11.30
C ASP A 534 -5.68 8.92 11.62
N LEU A 535 -5.40 10.08 11.01
CA LEU A 535 -4.15 10.84 11.18
C LEU A 535 -3.73 11.13 12.64
N ARG A 536 -4.59 10.90 13.63
CA ARG A 536 -4.21 11.01 15.04
C ARG A 536 -3.10 10.06 15.44
N VAL A 537 -3.03 8.89 14.80
CA VAL A 537 -2.02 7.89 15.14
C VAL A 537 -0.64 8.32 14.67
N CYS A 538 -0.51 9.11 13.60
CA CYS A 538 0.77 9.47 13.00
C CYS A 538 1.82 9.93 14.04
N PRO A 539 2.99 9.26 14.14
CA PRO A 539 4.04 9.61 15.10
C PRO A 539 4.80 10.88 14.72
N LEU A 540 4.79 11.20 13.42
CA LEU A 540 5.39 12.38 12.82
C LEU A 540 4.47 12.85 11.69
N THR A 541 4.43 14.15 11.41
CA THR A 541 3.75 14.69 10.23
C THR A 541 4.54 14.36 8.97
N THR A 542 3.92 13.71 7.99
CA THR A 542 4.53 13.43 6.68
C THR A 542 4.71 14.71 5.87
N ASN A 543 5.76 14.77 5.07
CA ASN A 543 6.13 15.91 4.24
C ASN A 543 5.29 15.96 2.95
N ASN A 544 3.98 16.12 3.10
CA ASN A 544 2.99 16.14 2.04
C ASN A 544 1.70 16.89 2.42
N HIS A 545 0.74 16.90 1.49
CA HIS A 545 -0.66 17.16 1.79
C HIS A 545 -1.31 15.86 2.28
N THR A 546 -1.85 15.86 3.50
CA THR A 546 -2.08 14.63 4.28
C THR A 546 -3.31 13.81 3.88
N GLN A 547 -3.94 14.09 2.73
CA GLN A 547 -5.08 13.29 2.25
C GLN A 547 -4.66 11.85 1.96
N ALA A 548 -3.56 11.64 1.23
CA ALA A 548 -3.06 10.31 0.93
C ALA A 548 -2.65 9.57 2.21
N THR A 549 -1.93 10.25 3.13
CA THR A 549 -1.56 9.70 4.44
C THR A 549 -2.78 9.23 5.25
N ALA A 550 -3.90 9.96 5.18
CA ALA A 550 -5.12 9.56 5.87
C ALA A 550 -5.70 8.26 5.30
N TYR A 551 -5.68 8.08 3.97
CA TYR A 551 -6.06 6.81 3.36
C TYR A 551 -5.08 5.69 3.74
N LEU A 552 -3.77 5.96 3.72
CA LEU A 552 -2.75 4.98 4.10
C LEU A 552 -3.00 4.44 5.50
N VAL A 553 -3.22 5.32 6.48
CA VAL A 553 -3.52 4.89 7.86
C VAL A 553 -4.75 3.99 7.90
N GLY A 554 -5.86 4.40 7.26
CA GLY A 554 -7.07 3.58 7.20
C GLY A 554 -6.84 2.22 6.54
N GLN A 555 -6.05 2.18 5.47
CA GLN A 555 -5.69 0.97 4.72
C GLN A 555 -4.80 0.03 5.54
N LYS A 556 -3.73 0.54 6.16
CA LYS A 556 -2.82 -0.23 7.02
C LYS A 556 -3.54 -0.81 8.23
N ILE A 557 -4.43 -0.03 8.85
CA ILE A 557 -5.26 -0.55 9.93
C ILE A 557 -6.21 -1.64 9.41
N ALA A 558 -6.84 -1.46 8.25
CA ALA A 558 -7.67 -2.50 7.64
C ALA A 558 -6.88 -3.80 7.39
N GLU A 559 -5.64 -3.69 6.88
CA GLU A 559 -4.72 -4.81 6.67
C GLU A 559 -4.38 -5.51 7.99
N LYS A 560 -4.03 -4.77 9.04
CA LYS A 560 -3.74 -5.32 10.39
C LYS A 560 -4.98 -5.84 11.12
N MET A 561 -6.17 -5.44 10.67
CA MET A 561 -7.46 -5.97 11.13
C MET A 561 -7.92 -7.20 10.34
N LYS A 562 -7.24 -7.54 9.25
CA LYS A 562 -7.43 -8.83 8.62
C LYS A 562 -7.00 -9.87 9.64
N ASP A 563 -8.00 -10.55 10.17
CA ASP A 563 -7.81 -11.85 10.77
C ASP A 563 -7.04 -12.70 9.74
N PRO A 564 -5.90 -13.33 10.07
CA PRO A 564 -5.25 -14.28 9.16
C PRO A 564 -6.29 -15.23 8.54
N THR A 565 -7.27 -15.63 9.37
CA THR A 565 -8.48 -16.42 9.08
C THR A 565 -9.50 -15.79 8.11
N SER A 566 -9.10 -14.77 7.35
CA SER A 566 -10.00 -13.96 6.52
C SER A 566 -10.49 -14.64 5.24
N GLY A 567 -10.20 -15.93 5.02
CA GLY A 567 -10.62 -16.64 3.82
C GLY A 567 -10.11 -15.98 2.54
N GLN A 568 -8.99 -15.26 2.61
CA GLN A 568 -8.42 -14.59 1.45
C GLN A 568 -7.75 -15.63 0.56
N THR A 569 -8.35 -15.83 -0.60
CA THR A 569 -7.70 -16.46 -1.73
C THR A 569 -6.74 -15.46 -2.37
N GLY A 570 -5.53 -15.91 -2.69
CA GLY A 570 -4.51 -15.08 -3.32
C GLY A 570 -3.48 -15.93 -4.05
N ASP A 571 -2.73 -15.27 -4.92
CA ASP A 571 -1.65 -15.90 -5.68
C ASP A 571 -0.33 -15.65 -4.98
N VAL A 572 0.43 -16.72 -4.77
CA VAL A 572 1.84 -16.62 -4.41
C VAL A 572 2.64 -16.67 -5.71
N PRO A 573 3.27 -15.57 -6.15
CA PRO A 573 4.12 -15.60 -7.33
C PRO A 573 5.37 -16.44 -7.04
N ALA A 574 5.84 -17.16 -8.04
CA ALA A 574 7.07 -17.94 -7.97
C ALA A 574 8.04 -17.49 -9.07
N GLU A 575 9.29 -17.29 -8.67
CA GLU A 575 10.37 -16.93 -9.58
C GLU A 575 10.97 -18.19 -10.19
N ASP A 576 11.05 -18.23 -11.51
CA ASP A 576 11.78 -19.27 -12.24
C ASP A 576 13.29 -19.07 -12.05
N ILE A 577 13.94 -20.09 -11.50
CA ILE A 577 15.38 -20.12 -11.30
C ILE A 577 16.06 -21.08 -12.27
N GLU A 578 17.11 -20.57 -12.91
CA GLU A 578 18.02 -21.33 -13.78
C GLU A 578 17.36 -21.99 -15.01
N ASN A 579 16.33 -21.35 -15.60
CA ASN A 579 15.60 -21.80 -16.81
C ASN A 579 14.75 -23.06 -16.57
N ASN A 580 13.76 -22.91 -15.70
CA ASN A 580 12.75 -23.89 -15.29
C ASN A 580 13.31 -25.06 -14.47
N THR A 581 14.36 -24.82 -13.68
CA THR A 581 14.97 -25.86 -12.86
C THR A 581 14.54 -25.86 -11.41
N GLU A 582 14.10 -24.72 -10.88
CA GLU A 582 13.57 -24.55 -9.52
C GLU A 582 12.62 -23.33 -9.50
N TYR A 583 11.59 -23.36 -8.66
CA TYR A 583 10.63 -22.26 -8.51
C TYR A 583 10.60 -21.76 -7.07
N LEU A 584 11.14 -20.57 -6.84
CA LEU A 584 11.25 -20.00 -5.49
C LEU A 584 10.15 -18.99 -5.21
N ALA A 585 9.54 -19.10 -4.04
CA ALA A 585 8.56 -18.16 -3.52
C ALA A 585 9.07 -17.50 -2.23
N ASN A 586 8.83 -16.21 -2.08
CA ASN A 586 9.21 -15.48 -0.88
C ASN A 586 8.23 -15.76 0.27
N VAL A 587 8.74 -16.32 1.37
CA VAL A 587 7.98 -16.64 2.57
C VAL A 587 8.55 -15.89 3.77
N THR A 588 7.67 -15.27 4.56
CA THR A 588 8.07 -14.56 5.78
C THR A 588 7.69 -15.37 7.01
N ILE A 589 8.67 -15.61 7.89
CA ILE A 589 8.55 -16.45 9.09
C ILE A 589 8.92 -15.64 10.34
N GLY A 590 8.04 -15.67 11.35
CA GLY A 590 8.30 -15.10 12.68
C GLY A 590 7.80 -13.66 12.88
N THR A 591 8.12 -13.08 14.04
CA THR A 591 7.72 -11.70 14.40
C THR A 591 8.82 -11.00 15.21
N PRO A 592 9.46 -9.92 14.70
CA PRO A 592 9.36 -9.43 13.32
C PRO A 592 9.66 -10.52 12.28
N GLY A 593 9.05 -10.37 11.11
CA GLY A 593 9.16 -11.35 10.03
C GLY A 593 10.59 -11.44 9.48
N GLN A 594 11.06 -12.65 9.23
CA GLN A 594 12.29 -12.92 8.49
C GLN A 594 11.90 -13.56 7.15
N THR A 595 12.36 -13.01 6.04
CA THR A 595 11.98 -13.46 4.68
C THR A 595 12.99 -14.44 4.10
N PHE A 596 12.50 -15.47 3.42
CA PHE A 596 13.27 -16.56 2.83
C PHE A 596 12.73 -16.85 1.43
N ALA A 597 13.63 -17.15 0.49
CA ALA A 597 13.25 -17.70 -0.81
C ALA A 597 13.13 -19.23 -0.68
N LEU A 598 11.91 -19.76 -0.63
CA LEU A 598 11.65 -21.18 -0.39
C LEU A 598 11.15 -21.86 -1.65
N ASP A 599 11.61 -23.09 -1.87
CA ASP A 599 11.02 -23.99 -2.87
C ASP A 599 9.66 -24.47 -2.38
N PHE A 600 8.62 -24.29 -3.21
CA PHE A 600 7.26 -24.74 -2.91
C PHE A 600 7.12 -26.16 -3.43
N ASP A 601 7.36 -27.13 -2.56
CA ASP A 601 7.50 -28.54 -2.92
C ASP A 601 6.23 -29.34 -2.58
N THR A 602 5.59 -29.89 -3.60
CA THR A 602 4.39 -30.74 -3.47
C THR A 602 4.67 -32.23 -3.32
N GLY A 603 5.92 -32.67 -3.43
CA GLY A 603 6.43 -33.99 -3.07
C GLY A 603 6.77 -34.15 -1.59
N SER A 604 6.96 -33.06 -0.85
CA SER A 604 7.22 -33.09 0.60
C SER A 604 6.20 -32.29 1.44
N ALA A 605 6.05 -32.65 2.72
CA ALA A 605 5.07 -32.06 3.64
C ALA A 605 5.72 -31.27 4.79
N ASP A 606 7.05 -31.21 4.83
CA ASP A 606 7.80 -30.57 5.91
C ASP A 606 8.22 -29.16 5.49
N LEU A 607 8.22 -28.22 6.43
CA LEU A 607 8.73 -26.87 6.24
C LEU A 607 10.07 -26.75 6.96
N TRP A 608 11.13 -26.43 6.23
CA TRP A 608 12.45 -26.24 6.82
C TRP A 608 13.20 -25.08 6.19
N VAL A 609 14.06 -24.43 6.98
CA VAL A 609 14.85 -23.28 6.54
C VAL A 609 16.30 -23.39 6.99
N TRP A 610 17.18 -22.73 6.24
CA TRP A 610 18.54 -22.45 6.71
C TRP A 610 18.47 -21.67 8.01
N SER A 611 19.30 -22.05 8.98
CA SER A 611 19.18 -21.54 10.33
C SER A 611 20.52 -21.27 10.99
N THR A 612 20.48 -20.52 12.09
CA THR A 612 21.64 -20.34 12.97
C THR A 612 22.16 -21.63 13.61
N GLU A 613 21.44 -22.76 13.52
CA GLU A 613 21.93 -24.08 13.97
C GLU A 613 22.94 -24.71 12.98
N LEU A 614 23.03 -24.21 11.74
CA LEU A 614 24.05 -24.61 10.77
C LEU A 614 25.46 -24.23 11.24
N SER A 615 26.45 -25.05 10.86
CA SER A 615 27.86 -24.78 11.13
C SER A 615 28.28 -23.41 10.56
N VAL A 616 29.22 -22.72 11.21
CA VAL A 616 29.74 -21.42 10.73
C VAL A 616 30.36 -21.56 9.33
N SER A 617 31.03 -22.68 9.06
CA SER A 617 31.58 -22.99 7.73
C SER A 617 30.51 -23.16 6.66
N THR A 618 29.34 -23.71 7.02
CA THR A 618 28.19 -23.84 6.10
C THR A 618 27.47 -22.51 5.90
N ARG A 619 27.43 -21.63 6.91
CA ARG A 619 26.76 -20.32 6.76
C ARG A 619 27.61 -19.29 6.02
N ASN A 620 28.93 -19.39 6.11
CA ASN A 620 29.89 -18.48 5.50
C ASN A 620 30.63 -19.12 4.31
N GLY A 621 30.11 -20.23 3.78
CA GLY A 621 30.73 -20.95 2.67
C GLY A 621 30.62 -20.20 1.35
N ASN A 622 31.39 -20.64 0.36
CA ASN A 622 31.19 -20.18 -1.01
C ASN A 622 30.11 -21.06 -1.68
N HIS A 623 28.88 -20.57 -1.72
CA HIS A 623 27.69 -21.27 -2.22
C HIS A 623 27.43 -20.97 -3.69
N GLY A 624 28.45 -21.15 -4.54
CA GLY A 624 28.33 -20.84 -5.97
C GLY A 624 28.08 -19.36 -6.29
N GLY A 625 28.26 -18.45 -5.32
CA GLY A 625 27.93 -17.03 -5.45
C GLY A 625 26.58 -16.63 -4.83
N ASN A 626 25.76 -17.60 -4.42
CA ASN A 626 24.45 -17.35 -3.81
C ASN A 626 24.59 -16.83 -2.38
N LYS A 627 23.71 -15.90 -2.00
CA LYS A 627 23.63 -15.34 -0.66
C LYS A 627 22.34 -15.82 -0.01
N HIS A 628 22.48 -16.60 1.06
CA HIS A 628 21.35 -17.20 1.76
C HIS A 628 20.86 -16.38 2.95
N SER A 629 19.55 -16.38 3.16
CA SER A 629 18.90 -15.88 4.35
C SER A 629 18.96 -16.94 5.46
N ILE A 630 19.39 -16.53 6.66
CA ILE A 630 19.57 -17.45 7.79
C ILE A 630 18.55 -17.12 8.87
N PHE A 631 17.65 -18.05 9.15
CA PHE A 631 16.68 -17.88 10.23
C PHE A 631 17.39 -17.83 11.59
N ASP A 632 17.21 -16.71 12.29
CA ASP A 632 17.63 -16.52 13.66
C ASP A 632 16.40 -16.60 14.58
N PRO A 633 16.22 -17.74 15.28
CA PRO A 633 15.09 -17.91 16.18
C PRO A 633 15.04 -16.88 17.31
N LYS A 634 16.17 -16.25 17.67
CA LYS A 634 16.22 -15.24 18.74
C LYS A 634 15.64 -13.90 18.30
N LYS A 635 15.57 -13.64 16.99
CA LYS A 635 14.97 -12.42 16.43
C LYS A 635 13.46 -12.52 16.28
N SER A 636 12.87 -13.70 16.47
CA SER A 636 11.42 -13.90 16.39
C SER A 636 10.83 -14.05 17.80
N SER A 637 10.06 -13.06 18.24
CA SER A 637 9.26 -13.07 19.47
C SER A 637 8.19 -14.18 19.48
N THR A 638 7.80 -14.65 18.30
CA THR A 638 6.79 -15.69 18.15
C THR A 638 7.38 -17.09 18.04
N PHE A 639 8.69 -17.25 17.86
CA PHE A 639 9.33 -18.57 17.87
C PHE A 639 9.50 -19.10 19.30
N LYS A 640 8.99 -20.31 19.59
CA LYS A 640 9.19 -20.98 20.90
C LYS A 640 9.75 -22.39 20.77
N LYS A 641 11.04 -22.57 21.09
CA LYS A 641 11.72 -23.87 21.04
C LYS A 641 11.03 -24.93 21.92
N SER A 642 10.66 -26.04 21.32
CA SER A 642 10.12 -27.26 21.92
C SER A 642 11.26 -28.27 22.07
N SER A 643 11.21 -29.12 23.11
CA SER A 643 12.20 -30.17 23.34
C SER A 643 12.07 -31.25 22.26
N GLY A 644 12.93 -31.18 21.24
CA GLY A 644 12.73 -31.80 19.93
C GLY A 644 12.20 -30.73 18.99
N SER A 645 13.01 -30.35 17.99
CA SER A 645 12.85 -29.24 17.04
C SER A 645 11.41 -28.78 16.87
N LEU A 646 11.01 -27.63 17.42
CA LEU A 646 9.74 -26.98 17.10
C LEU A 646 9.70 -25.57 17.70
N GLY A 647 9.18 -24.58 16.97
CA GLY A 647 8.98 -23.18 17.40
C GLY A 647 7.50 -22.84 17.49
N LYS A 648 6.89 -22.59 18.66
CA LYS A 648 5.44 -22.31 18.76
C LYS A 648 5.07 -20.81 18.70
N SER A 649 4.47 -20.34 17.61
CA SER A 649 3.83 -19.02 17.44
C SER A 649 2.29 -19.11 17.41
N ASN A 650 1.59 -17.96 17.31
CA ASN A 650 0.12 -17.87 17.18
C ASN A 650 -0.42 -18.33 15.80
N MET A 651 0.40 -19.03 15.02
CA MET A 651 -0.01 -19.98 13.97
C MET A 651 0.72 -21.28 14.32
N GLU A 652 0.03 -22.40 14.56
CA GLU A 652 0.66 -23.66 15.02
C GLU A 652 1.42 -24.39 13.89
N MET A 653 2.31 -23.70 13.16
CA MET A 653 3.15 -24.29 12.12
C MET A 653 4.47 -24.80 12.69
N ALA A 654 4.86 -26.00 12.27
CA ALA A 654 6.17 -26.54 12.54
C ALA A 654 7.19 -26.06 11.51
N ILE A 655 8.35 -25.62 11.99
CA ILE A 655 9.47 -25.24 11.13
C ILE A 655 10.69 -25.97 11.64
N GLU A 656 11.30 -26.77 10.78
CA GLU A 656 12.54 -27.46 11.08
C GLU A 656 13.74 -26.56 10.77
N LEU A 657 14.67 -26.54 11.72
CA LEU A 657 15.90 -25.77 11.59
C LEU A 657 16.98 -26.68 11.03
N ALA A 658 17.43 -26.40 9.81
CA ALA A 658 18.49 -27.19 9.20
C ALA A 658 19.76 -27.15 10.06
N LYS A 659 20.31 -28.33 10.37
CA LYS A 659 21.58 -28.51 11.11
C LYS A 659 22.72 -28.95 10.20
N THR A 660 22.38 -29.62 9.11
CA THR A 660 23.30 -30.11 8.07
C THR A 660 22.59 -29.97 6.73
N LEU A 661 23.35 -29.67 5.68
CA LEU A 661 22.85 -29.58 4.31
C LEU A 661 23.64 -30.54 3.41
N SER A 662 22.98 -31.09 2.39
CA SER A 662 23.67 -31.77 1.30
C SER A 662 24.43 -30.75 0.45
N THR A 663 25.42 -31.20 -0.32
CA THR A 663 26.16 -30.31 -1.24
C THR A 663 25.22 -29.64 -2.23
N GLN A 664 24.20 -30.35 -2.72
CA GLN A 664 23.23 -29.83 -3.69
C GLN A 664 22.40 -28.68 -3.11
N PHE A 665 21.79 -28.85 -1.92
CA PHE A 665 21.07 -27.76 -1.25
C PHE A 665 22.00 -26.62 -0.83
N ALA A 666 23.25 -26.92 -0.45
CA ALA A 666 24.21 -25.91 -0.08
C ALA A 666 24.74 -25.10 -1.28
N SER A 667 24.61 -25.58 -2.52
CA SER A 667 24.99 -24.85 -3.73
C SER A 667 23.81 -24.21 -4.47
N GLY A 668 22.59 -24.62 -4.14
CA GLY A 668 21.36 -24.10 -4.75
C GLY A 668 21.07 -22.64 -4.36
N PRO A 669 20.12 -22.00 -5.03
CA PRO A 669 19.67 -20.63 -4.76
C PRO A 669 18.66 -20.52 -3.60
N GLY A 670 17.94 -21.59 -3.26
CA GLY A 670 16.92 -21.61 -2.21
C GLY A 670 17.45 -21.53 -0.77
N ASP A 671 16.68 -20.85 0.10
CA ASP A 671 16.91 -20.71 1.55
C ASP A 671 16.27 -21.83 2.39
N GLY A 672 15.63 -22.79 1.72
CA GLY A 672 14.90 -23.87 2.34
C GLY A 672 13.72 -24.31 1.48
N LEU A 673 12.77 -24.97 2.12
CA LEU A 673 11.67 -25.63 1.45
C LEU A 673 10.38 -25.45 2.25
N LEU A 674 9.29 -25.20 1.54
CA LEU A 674 7.94 -25.20 2.07
C LEU A 674 7.16 -26.37 1.50
N GLY A 675 6.98 -27.40 2.33
CA GLY A 675 6.21 -28.59 1.95
C GLY A 675 4.72 -28.31 1.82
N LEU A 676 4.17 -28.64 0.66
CA LEU A 676 2.77 -28.48 0.27
C LEU A 676 2.03 -29.81 0.07
N ALA A 677 2.73 -30.95 0.22
CA ALA A 677 2.13 -32.27 0.10
C ALA A 677 1.04 -32.51 1.16
N PHE A 678 0.27 -33.58 0.95
CA PHE A 678 -0.74 -34.02 1.93
C PHE A 678 -0.07 -34.38 3.27
N GLY A 679 -0.67 -34.02 4.41
CA GLY A 679 -0.06 -34.20 5.72
C GLY A 679 0.19 -35.66 6.15
N SER A 680 -0.33 -36.64 5.40
CA SER A 680 -0.08 -38.07 5.63
C SER A 680 1.39 -38.48 5.54
N ILE A 681 2.24 -37.65 4.91
CA ILE A 681 3.69 -37.90 4.77
C ILE A 681 4.56 -36.95 5.59
N ASN A 682 3.99 -36.10 6.45
CA ASN A 682 4.76 -35.18 7.30
C ASN A 682 5.65 -35.97 8.28
N THR A 683 6.94 -35.60 8.36
CA THR A 683 7.95 -36.37 9.10
C THR A 683 8.36 -35.72 10.43
N VAL A 684 7.83 -34.53 10.74
CA VAL A 684 8.14 -33.75 11.93
C VAL A 684 8.04 -34.61 13.21
N GLN A 685 9.03 -34.47 14.09
CA GLN A 685 9.14 -35.21 15.34
C GLN A 685 8.95 -34.29 16.56
N PRO A 686 8.42 -34.79 17.70
CA PRO A 686 8.11 -36.20 18.02
C PRO A 686 6.75 -36.69 17.51
N SER A 687 5.95 -35.80 16.94
CA SER A 687 4.66 -36.10 16.34
C SER A 687 4.51 -35.26 15.08
N PRO A 688 3.98 -35.82 13.98
CA PRO A 688 3.71 -35.06 12.77
C PRO A 688 2.90 -33.80 13.09
N ALA A 689 3.32 -32.68 12.51
CA ALA A 689 2.61 -31.42 12.62
C ALA A 689 1.61 -31.29 11.47
N GLN A 690 0.65 -30.37 11.61
CA GLN A 690 -0.15 -29.96 10.47
C GLN A 690 0.76 -29.28 9.44
N THR A 691 0.54 -29.59 8.15
CA THR A 691 1.26 -28.93 7.06
C THR A 691 0.83 -27.47 6.95
N VAL A 692 1.54 -26.68 6.12
CA VAL A 692 1.17 -25.29 5.88
C VAL A 692 -0.25 -25.19 5.33
N VAL A 693 -0.62 -26.03 4.37
CA VAL A 693 -1.95 -25.98 3.75
C VAL A 693 -3.05 -26.46 4.71
N GLU A 694 -2.78 -27.48 5.54
CA GLU A 694 -3.72 -27.91 6.58
C GLU A 694 -3.93 -26.82 7.65
N ASN A 695 -2.87 -26.10 8.01
CA ASN A 695 -2.98 -24.92 8.88
C ASN A 695 -3.86 -23.83 8.22
N MET A 696 -3.64 -23.51 6.95
CA MET A 696 -4.46 -22.55 6.20
C MET A 696 -5.94 -22.96 6.13
N ILE A 697 -6.23 -24.25 5.91
CA ILE A 697 -7.61 -24.78 5.90
C ILE A 697 -8.26 -24.68 7.28
N THR A 698 -7.58 -25.15 8.32
CA THR A 698 -8.13 -25.17 9.69
C THR A 698 -8.30 -23.78 10.27
N GLN A 699 -7.49 -22.84 9.84
CA GLN A 699 -7.56 -21.43 10.23
C GLN A 699 -8.53 -20.63 9.35
N ILE A 700 -9.28 -21.24 8.42
CA ILE A 700 -10.26 -20.53 7.55
C ILE A 700 -9.58 -19.53 6.60
N ASP A 701 -8.29 -19.67 6.31
CA ASP A 701 -7.60 -18.91 5.24
C ASP A 701 -8.05 -19.42 3.86
N ILE A 702 -8.37 -20.72 3.80
CA ILE A 702 -8.96 -21.38 2.65
C ILE A 702 -10.44 -21.70 2.94
N PRO A 703 -11.40 -21.28 2.09
CA PRO A 703 -12.81 -21.60 2.29
C PRO A 703 -13.07 -23.11 2.29
N LYS A 704 -13.98 -23.57 3.16
CA LYS A 704 -14.31 -25.00 3.35
C LYS A 704 -14.79 -25.71 2.06
N ASN A 705 -15.32 -24.98 1.10
CA ASN A 705 -15.77 -25.52 -0.19
C ASN A 705 -14.67 -25.57 -1.25
N THR A 706 -13.48 -25.05 -0.95
CA THR A 706 -12.32 -24.96 -1.84
C THR A 706 -11.03 -25.24 -1.08
N GLU A 707 -11.03 -26.28 -0.23
CA GLU A 707 -9.88 -26.79 0.55
C GLU A 707 -8.79 -27.37 -0.37
N LEU A 708 -8.21 -26.52 -1.21
CA LEU A 708 -7.26 -26.86 -2.25
C LEU A 708 -6.26 -25.74 -2.46
N PHE A 709 -5.14 -26.06 -3.09
CA PHE A 709 -4.32 -25.09 -3.80
C PHE A 709 -4.07 -25.58 -5.23
N THR A 710 -3.59 -24.71 -6.09
CA THR A 710 -3.25 -25.05 -7.47
C THR A 710 -1.84 -24.58 -7.79
N ALA A 711 -1.26 -25.11 -8.86
CA ALA A 711 0.06 -24.71 -9.34
C ALA A 711 0.01 -24.48 -10.85
N TYR A 712 0.46 -23.30 -11.26
CA TYR A 712 0.72 -22.94 -12.65
C TYR A 712 2.18 -22.59 -12.80
N LEU A 713 2.94 -23.40 -13.56
CA LEU A 713 4.36 -23.17 -13.80
C LEU A 713 4.56 -22.61 -15.22
N GLY A 714 5.13 -21.42 -15.35
CA GLY A 714 5.57 -20.85 -16.62
C GLY A 714 6.61 -21.73 -17.32
N SER A 715 6.93 -21.42 -18.57
CA SER A 715 7.99 -22.10 -19.32
C SER A 715 8.86 -21.04 -20.00
N THR A 716 10.17 -21.06 -19.76
CA THR A 716 11.17 -20.20 -20.44
C THR A 716 12.12 -21.06 -21.29
N HIS A 717 12.14 -20.89 -22.61
CA HIS A 717 12.90 -21.81 -23.48
C HIS A 717 14.41 -21.51 -23.52
N PRO A 718 15.28 -22.54 -23.50
CA PRO A 718 16.72 -22.37 -23.73
C PRO A 718 16.97 -21.73 -25.11
N GLY A 719 17.49 -20.50 -25.13
CA GLY A 719 17.74 -19.73 -26.36
C GLY A 719 16.75 -18.60 -26.65
N SER A 720 15.69 -18.43 -25.85
CA SER A 720 14.87 -17.23 -25.89
C SER A 720 15.64 -16.06 -25.27
N SER A 721 16.03 -15.08 -26.09
CA SER A 721 16.59 -13.82 -25.59
C SER A 721 15.49 -13.05 -24.87
N SER A 722 15.64 -12.80 -23.57
CA SER A 722 14.80 -11.89 -22.81
C SER A 722 15.07 -10.43 -23.23
N ASP A 723 14.67 -10.05 -24.45
CA ASP A 723 14.72 -8.67 -24.91
C ASP A 723 13.31 -8.06 -24.77
N SER A 724 13.07 -7.42 -23.63
CA SER A 724 11.79 -6.82 -23.24
C SER A 724 11.54 -5.44 -23.88
N SER A 725 12.18 -5.14 -25.01
CA SER A 725 12.18 -3.78 -25.58
C SER A 725 11.07 -3.48 -26.59
N ASN A 726 10.21 -4.43 -26.97
CA ASN A 726 9.14 -4.20 -27.94
C ASN A 726 7.80 -4.75 -27.42
N GLY A 727 6.90 -3.84 -27.03
CA GLY A 727 5.61 -4.11 -26.40
C GLY A 727 4.57 -4.87 -27.25
N SER A 728 4.89 -6.09 -27.66
CA SER A 728 3.96 -7.09 -28.18
C SER A 728 4.00 -8.32 -27.28
N ALA A 729 3.26 -8.25 -26.17
CA ALA A 729 3.07 -9.39 -25.27
C ALA A 729 2.19 -10.46 -25.94
N THR A 730 2.80 -11.55 -26.39
CA THR A 730 2.18 -12.87 -26.23
C THR A 730 2.81 -13.46 -24.97
N THR A 731 2.05 -13.39 -23.88
CA THR A 731 2.43 -13.67 -22.50
C THR A 731 2.76 -15.14 -22.27
N ASP A 732 4.04 -15.50 -22.08
CA ASP A 732 4.36 -16.67 -21.24
C ASP A 732 4.14 -16.23 -19.79
N ALA A 733 3.09 -16.78 -19.17
CA ALA A 733 2.63 -16.34 -17.86
C ALA A 733 3.65 -16.68 -16.76
N THR A 734 3.90 -15.73 -15.87
CA THR A 734 4.68 -15.89 -14.62
C THR A 734 4.13 -17.06 -13.80
N SER A 735 4.98 -17.89 -13.20
CA SER A 735 4.56 -19.00 -12.33
C SER A 735 3.84 -18.50 -11.07
N PHE A 736 2.80 -19.21 -10.61
CA PHE A 736 2.06 -18.86 -9.41
C PHE A 736 1.34 -20.06 -8.75
N TYR A 737 1.09 -19.92 -7.44
CA TYR A 737 0.34 -20.87 -6.61
C TYR A 737 -0.91 -20.19 -6.00
N PRO A 738 -2.11 -20.44 -6.54
CA PRO A 738 -3.37 -20.05 -5.92
C PRO A 738 -3.73 -20.91 -4.71
N PHE A 739 -4.03 -20.28 -3.57
CA PHE A 739 -4.56 -20.98 -2.39
C PHE A 739 -6.06 -20.69 -2.21
N GLY A 740 -6.86 -21.74 -2.09
CA GLY A 740 -8.28 -21.67 -1.81
C GLY A 740 -9.19 -21.40 -3.01
N TYR A 741 -8.69 -21.44 -4.24
CA TYR A 741 -9.49 -21.34 -5.46
C TYR A 741 -8.79 -21.94 -6.69
N ILE A 742 -9.56 -22.11 -7.77
CA ILE A 742 -9.07 -22.52 -9.08
C ILE A 742 -9.14 -21.29 -10.00
N ASP A 743 -8.01 -20.88 -10.56
CA ASP A 743 -7.93 -19.77 -11.50
C ASP A 743 -8.69 -20.12 -12.79
N GLN A 744 -9.70 -19.31 -13.10
CA GLN A 744 -10.61 -19.58 -14.23
C GLN A 744 -9.95 -19.30 -15.58
N THR A 745 -8.93 -18.44 -15.61
CA THR A 745 -8.17 -18.11 -16.82
C THR A 745 -7.25 -19.27 -17.19
N ALA A 746 -6.50 -19.80 -16.22
CA ALA A 746 -5.64 -20.97 -16.35
C ALA A 746 -6.43 -22.24 -16.69
N LEU A 747 -7.66 -22.34 -16.18
CA LEU A 747 -8.57 -23.43 -16.52
C LEU A 747 -9.00 -23.41 -17.99
N ALA A 748 -9.02 -22.23 -18.62
CA ALA A 748 -9.39 -22.04 -20.03
C ALA A 748 -10.72 -22.73 -20.42
N GLY A 749 -11.69 -22.76 -19.51
CA GLY A 749 -13.00 -23.39 -19.71
C GLY A 749 -13.01 -24.94 -19.66
N GLN A 750 -11.89 -25.58 -19.33
CA GLN A 750 -11.80 -27.04 -19.17
C GLN A 750 -12.38 -27.50 -17.82
N THR A 751 -12.73 -28.78 -17.72
CA THR A 751 -13.10 -29.40 -16.44
C THR A 751 -11.94 -30.28 -15.95
N PRO A 752 -11.47 -30.13 -14.71
CA PRO A 752 -10.37 -30.95 -14.19
C PRO A 752 -10.71 -32.44 -14.16
N ALA A 753 -9.75 -33.27 -14.55
CA ALA A 753 -9.79 -34.70 -14.25
C ALA A 753 -9.11 -34.95 -12.90
N TYR A 754 -9.63 -35.88 -12.10
CA TYR A 754 -9.09 -36.22 -10.78
C TYR A 754 -8.70 -37.71 -10.71
N PHE A 755 -7.64 -38.01 -9.98
CA PHE A 755 -7.13 -39.37 -9.75
C PHE A 755 -7.96 -40.20 -8.76
N PRO A 756 -7.80 -41.54 -8.82
CA PRO A 756 -7.01 -42.14 -7.74
C PRO A 756 -5.76 -42.97 -8.12
N TRP A 757 -5.58 -43.48 -9.36
CA TRP A 757 -4.35 -44.22 -9.78
C TRP A 757 -4.02 -44.11 -11.28
N THR A 758 -2.75 -44.24 -11.69
CA THR A 758 -2.31 -44.23 -13.11
C THR A 758 -2.54 -45.61 -13.74
N THR A 759 -3.41 -45.69 -14.75
CA THR A 759 -3.79 -47.00 -15.34
C THR A 759 -2.93 -47.39 -16.53
N ARG A 760 -2.50 -46.43 -17.36
CA ARG A 760 -1.68 -46.64 -18.57
C ARG A 760 -0.97 -45.35 -19.00
N ASN A 761 0.15 -45.47 -19.71
CA ASN A 761 0.79 -44.36 -20.42
C ASN A 761 0.88 -44.68 -21.91
N GLU A 762 1.00 -43.68 -22.77
CA GLU A 762 1.11 -43.85 -24.22
C GLU A 762 2.33 -43.08 -24.78
N VAL A 763 3.07 -43.73 -25.68
CA VAL A 763 4.16 -43.11 -26.45
C VAL A 763 3.89 -43.37 -27.92
N GLY A 764 3.48 -42.34 -28.66
CA GLY A 764 2.89 -42.51 -29.99
C GLY A 764 1.70 -43.48 -29.94
N ASP A 765 1.76 -44.55 -30.73
CA ASP A 765 0.75 -45.61 -30.78
C ASP A 765 0.98 -46.73 -29.75
N LYS A 766 2.06 -46.69 -28.96
CA LYS A 766 2.41 -47.73 -27.99
C LYS A 766 1.79 -47.43 -26.63
N THR A 767 0.88 -48.30 -26.17
CA THR A 767 0.36 -48.28 -24.80
C THR A 767 1.27 -49.07 -23.86
N ILE A 768 1.56 -48.52 -22.69
CA ILE A 768 2.31 -49.17 -21.63
C ILE A 768 1.45 -49.22 -20.37
N ASN A 769 1.10 -50.43 -19.95
CA ASN A 769 0.22 -50.65 -18.81
C ASN A 769 0.92 -50.31 -17.49
N ARG A 770 0.22 -49.60 -16.60
CA ARG A 770 0.74 -49.11 -15.31
C ARG A 770 -0.08 -49.57 -14.11
N SER A 771 -0.80 -50.68 -14.26
CA SER A 771 -1.65 -51.22 -13.20
C SER A 771 -0.88 -51.40 -11.89
N GLY A 772 -1.32 -50.72 -10.83
CA GLY A 772 -0.71 -50.75 -9.49
C GLY A 772 0.51 -49.85 -9.29
N ASN A 773 0.90 -49.05 -10.29
CA ASN A 773 1.95 -48.06 -10.15
C ASN A 773 1.45 -46.82 -9.37
N GLN A 774 2.23 -46.39 -8.39
CA GLN A 774 1.98 -45.13 -7.68
C GLN A 774 2.76 -44.01 -8.34
N SER A 775 2.23 -42.79 -8.27
CA SER A 775 2.90 -41.59 -8.75
C SER A 775 2.63 -40.43 -7.80
N ILE A 776 3.57 -39.48 -7.74
CA ILE A 776 3.40 -38.19 -7.07
C ILE A 776 3.54 -37.06 -8.09
N ALA A 777 2.86 -35.95 -7.84
CA ALA A 777 3.03 -34.70 -8.58
C ALA A 777 3.89 -33.78 -7.73
N ASP A 778 5.09 -33.46 -8.21
CA ASP A 778 6.15 -32.89 -7.39
C ASP A 778 6.77 -31.66 -8.04
N THR A 779 6.44 -30.49 -7.50
CA THR A 779 6.98 -29.19 -7.93
C THR A 779 8.40 -28.94 -7.44
N GLY A 780 8.91 -29.71 -6.48
CA GLY A 780 10.32 -29.68 -6.06
C GLY A 780 11.23 -30.58 -6.90
N THR A 781 10.66 -31.33 -7.87
CA THR A 781 11.41 -32.14 -8.82
C THR A 781 11.25 -31.62 -10.23
N THR A 782 12.37 -31.23 -10.85
CA THR A 782 12.38 -30.68 -12.21
C THR A 782 11.95 -31.69 -13.29
N LEU A 783 12.46 -32.93 -13.21
CA LEU A 783 12.31 -33.95 -14.25
C LEU A 783 11.07 -34.83 -14.02
N ALA A 784 10.52 -35.41 -15.08
CA ALA A 784 9.58 -36.51 -14.94
C ALA A 784 10.35 -37.83 -14.75
N LEU A 785 10.35 -38.37 -13.53
CA LEU A 785 11.03 -39.63 -13.21
C LEU A 785 10.04 -40.80 -13.30
N VAL A 786 10.27 -41.72 -14.24
CA VAL A 786 9.34 -42.80 -14.55
C VAL A 786 10.05 -44.16 -14.68
N GLY A 787 9.28 -45.24 -14.71
CA GLY A 787 9.82 -46.59 -14.95
C GLY A 787 10.63 -46.71 -16.25
N ASP A 788 11.69 -47.52 -16.23
CA ASP A 788 12.64 -47.71 -17.34
C ASP A 788 11.97 -48.07 -18.67
N ASP A 789 10.90 -48.85 -18.63
CA ASP A 789 10.15 -49.30 -19.81
C ASP A 789 9.39 -48.15 -20.50
N LEU A 790 9.01 -47.09 -19.76
CA LEU A 790 8.48 -45.86 -20.34
C LEU A 790 9.60 -45.03 -20.96
N CYS A 791 10.72 -44.83 -20.26
CA CYS A 791 11.88 -44.13 -20.83
C CYS A 791 12.35 -44.79 -22.12
N GLU A 792 12.50 -46.12 -22.12
CA GLU A 792 12.89 -46.90 -23.30
C GLU A 792 11.90 -46.74 -24.46
N ALA A 793 10.61 -46.62 -24.17
CA ALA A 793 9.61 -46.35 -25.20
C ALA A 793 9.73 -44.93 -25.76
N VAL A 794 9.91 -43.92 -24.90
CA VAL A 794 10.07 -42.51 -25.31
C VAL A 794 11.32 -42.35 -26.17
N TYR A 795 12.49 -42.68 -25.63
CA TYR A 795 13.76 -42.46 -26.31
C TYR A 795 14.00 -43.47 -27.43
N GLY A 796 13.45 -44.68 -27.35
CA GLY A 796 13.48 -45.62 -28.47
C GLY A 796 12.73 -45.14 -29.71
N ALA A 797 11.80 -44.18 -29.56
CA ALA A 797 11.09 -43.54 -30.66
C ALA A 797 11.78 -42.29 -31.21
N ILE A 798 12.87 -41.82 -30.59
CA ILE A 798 13.62 -40.63 -31.00
C ILE A 798 14.92 -41.08 -31.72
N PRO A 799 15.07 -40.81 -33.03
CA PRO A 799 16.27 -41.19 -33.76
C PRO A 799 17.55 -40.61 -33.13
N GLY A 800 18.51 -41.48 -32.79
CA GLY A 800 19.79 -41.08 -32.22
C GLY A 800 19.79 -40.88 -30.70
N ALA A 801 18.67 -41.09 -30.01
CA ALA A 801 18.64 -41.05 -28.55
C ALA A 801 19.38 -42.25 -27.93
N THR A 802 20.12 -42.01 -26.85
CA THR A 802 20.92 -43.04 -26.15
C THR A 802 20.99 -42.78 -24.64
N LYS A 803 21.29 -43.82 -23.84
CA LYS A 803 21.64 -43.64 -22.42
C LYS A 803 23.10 -43.20 -22.32
N SER A 804 23.35 -41.97 -21.85
CA SER A 804 24.69 -41.45 -21.58
C SER A 804 25.20 -41.99 -20.26
N THR A 805 26.38 -42.62 -20.28
CA THR A 805 27.07 -43.06 -19.05
C THR A 805 27.70 -41.88 -18.30
N GLN A 806 28.04 -40.80 -19.01
CA GLN A 806 28.61 -39.59 -18.43
C GLN A 806 27.56 -38.76 -17.69
N GLN A 807 26.38 -38.58 -18.31
CA GLN A 807 25.29 -37.79 -17.74
C GLN A 807 24.33 -38.64 -16.89
N GLN A 808 24.52 -39.97 -16.88
CA GLN A 808 23.70 -40.93 -16.14
C GLN A 808 22.20 -40.87 -16.47
N GLY A 809 21.86 -40.59 -17.72
CA GLY A 809 20.48 -40.45 -18.18
C GLY A 809 20.33 -40.54 -19.70
N TRP A 810 19.10 -40.47 -20.18
CA TRP A 810 18.79 -40.42 -21.61
C TRP A 810 19.10 -39.06 -22.21
N VAL A 811 19.81 -39.07 -23.34
CA VAL A 811 20.11 -37.90 -24.14
C VAL A 811 19.67 -38.13 -25.59
N PHE A 812 19.37 -37.06 -26.32
CA PHE A 812 19.02 -37.15 -27.74
C PHE A 812 19.57 -35.95 -28.53
N PRO A 813 19.77 -36.07 -29.86
CA PRO A 813 20.46 -35.03 -30.64
C PRO A 813 19.76 -33.67 -30.58
N THR A 814 20.54 -32.58 -30.48
CA THR A 814 19.98 -31.22 -30.52
C THR A 814 19.39 -30.86 -31.89
N SER A 815 19.77 -31.58 -32.95
CA SER A 815 19.19 -31.45 -34.30
C SER A 815 17.79 -32.07 -34.45
N THR A 816 17.17 -32.56 -33.38
CA THR A 816 15.86 -33.23 -33.44
C THR A 816 14.75 -32.21 -33.61
N ASP A 817 13.95 -32.31 -34.67
CA ASP A 817 12.78 -31.46 -34.89
C ASP A 817 11.70 -31.80 -33.85
N LEU A 818 11.25 -30.84 -33.04
CA LEU A 818 10.25 -31.12 -32.00
C LEU A 818 8.92 -31.65 -32.55
N SER A 819 8.56 -31.27 -33.77
CA SER A 819 7.36 -31.80 -34.43
C SER A 819 7.47 -33.30 -34.75
N SER A 820 8.69 -33.84 -34.73
CA SER A 820 8.99 -35.26 -34.93
C SER A 820 9.12 -36.06 -33.63
N LEU A 821 9.07 -35.40 -32.47
CA LEU A 821 9.10 -36.09 -31.19
C LEU A 821 7.84 -36.95 -30.98
N PRO A 822 7.97 -38.11 -30.31
CA PRO A 822 6.82 -38.94 -30.01
C PRO A 822 5.86 -38.20 -29.08
N THR A 823 4.55 -38.28 -29.35
CA THR A 823 3.55 -37.82 -28.37
C THR A 823 3.63 -38.68 -27.12
N VAL A 824 4.04 -38.09 -26.00
CA VAL A 824 4.09 -38.76 -24.70
C VAL A 824 2.88 -38.36 -23.87
N ARG A 825 2.10 -39.34 -23.44
CA ARG A 825 0.88 -39.14 -22.66
C ARG A 825 0.93 -39.92 -21.36
N LEU A 826 0.75 -39.23 -20.24
CA LEU A 826 0.69 -39.80 -18.90
C LEU A 826 -0.75 -39.81 -18.41
N ALA A 827 -1.21 -40.92 -17.79
CA ALA A 827 -2.57 -40.98 -17.28
C ALA A 827 -2.72 -40.39 -15.88
N ILE A 828 -3.77 -39.57 -15.74
CA ILE A 828 -4.34 -39.07 -14.49
C ILE A 828 -5.76 -39.67 -14.37
N GLY A 829 -5.89 -40.73 -13.58
CA GLY A 829 -7.06 -41.61 -13.58
C GLY A 829 -7.14 -42.40 -14.90
N ASP A 830 -8.26 -42.23 -15.62
CA ASP A 830 -8.45 -42.82 -16.97
C ASP A 830 -8.14 -41.84 -18.11
N THR A 831 -7.87 -40.57 -17.77
CA THR A 831 -7.63 -39.47 -18.70
C THR A 831 -6.14 -39.36 -19.00
N LEU A 832 -5.79 -39.23 -20.28
CA LEU A 832 -4.40 -39.06 -20.73
C LEU A 832 -4.10 -37.58 -20.93
N PHE A 833 -2.98 -37.13 -20.35
CA PHE A 833 -2.44 -35.78 -20.48
C PHE A 833 -1.14 -35.84 -21.26
N THR A 834 -0.99 -34.98 -22.25
CA THR A 834 0.17 -34.90 -23.13
C THR A 834 1.24 -34.04 -22.46
N ILE A 835 2.47 -34.58 -22.36
CA ILE A 835 3.65 -33.76 -22.12
C ILE A 835 3.88 -32.93 -23.38
N ASN A 836 3.87 -31.61 -23.22
CA ASN A 836 4.14 -30.68 -24.31
C ASN A 836 5.54 -30.98 -24.88
N PRO A 837 5.68 -31.10 -26.21
CA PRO A 837 6.94 -31.56 -26.83
C PRO A 837 8.12 -30.63 -26.54
N GLU A 838 7.88 -29.34 -26.31
CA GLU A 838 8.90 -28.37 -25.87
C GLU A 838 9.52 -28.68 -24.51
N GLU A 839 8.88 -29.52 -23.69
CA GLU A 839 9.37 -29.89 -22.35
C GLU A 839 10.28 -31.14 -22.35
N LEU A 840 10.37 -31.85 -23.47
CA LEU A 840 11.24 -33.02 -23.63
C LEU A 840 12.74 -32.68 -23.71
N PRO A 841 13.20 -31.62 -24.41
CA PRO A 841 14.58 -31.15 -24.32
C PRO A 841 14.78 -30.35 -23.02
N PHE A 842 15.22 -31.01 -21.94
CA PHE A 842 15.38 -30.35 -20.65
C PHE A 842 16.59 -29.39 -20.62
N GLN A 843 17.75 -29.84 -21.07
CA GLN A 843 18.96 -29.03 -21.03
C GLN A 843 19.88 -29.35 -22.22
N ASP A 844 20.37 -28.32 -22.91
CA ASP A 844 21.47 -28.49 -23.89
C ASP A 844 22.78 -28.74 -23.13
N LEU A 845 23.40 -29.89 -23.39
CA LEU A 845 24.64 -30.29 -22.73
C LEU A 845 25.89 -29.67 -23.38
N GLY A 846 25.73 -28.95 -24.51
CA GLY A 846 26.82 -28.32 -25.26
C GLY A 846 27.67 -29.31 -26.06
N ASP A 847 27.32 -30.59 -26.07
CA ASP A 847 27.99 -31.67 -26.79
C ASP A 847 27.22 -32.13 -28.05
N GLY A 848 26.17 -31.39 -28.42
CA GLY A 848 25.26 -31.73 -29.52
C GLY A 848 24.10 -32.63 -29.11
N THR A 849 23.89 -32.85 -27.81
CA THR A 849 22.73 -33.56 -27.27
C THR A 849 21.96 -32.75 -26.22
N PHE A 850 20.64 -32.90 -26.21
CA PHE A 850 19.78 -32.50 -25.11
C PHE A 850 19.72 -33.62 -24.06
N TYR A 851 19.83 -33.25 -22.78
CA TYR A 851 19.37 -34.11 -21.70
C TYR A 851 17.85 -34.19 -21.72
N GLY A 852 17.31 -35.40 -21.66
CA GLY A 852 15.87 -35.62 -21.76
C GLY A 852 15.11 -35.23 -20.48
N GLY A 853 13.94 -34.62 -20.63
CA GLY A 853 13.06 -34.25 -19.51
C GLY A 853 12.38 -35.42 -18.80
N ILE A 854 12.36 -36.60 -19.41
CA ILE A 854 11.81 -37.83 -18.82
C ILE A 854 12.97 -38.76 -18.50
N GLN A 855 13.18 -39.12 -17.24
CA GLN A 855 14.30 -39.98 -16.84
C GLN A 855 13.85 -41.17 -16.01
N SER A 856 14.77 -42.12 -15.85
CA SER A 856 14.50 -43.29 -15.02
C SER A 856 14.35 -42.85 -13.56
N ARG A 857 13.30 -43.34 -12.89
CA ARG A 857 13.16 -43.24 -11.44
C ARG A 857 14.14 -44.12 -10.65
N GLY A 858 14.96 -44.93 -11.33
CA GLY A 858 15.86 -45.88 -10.71
C GLY A 858 15.13 -46.88 -9.82
N ASP A 859 15.62 -47.06 -8.59
CA ASP A 859 15.07 -48.03 -7.63
C ASP A 859 13.82 -47.51 -6.88
N GLN A 860 13.32 -46.32 -7.20
CA GLN A 860 12.10 -45.80 -6.58
C GLN A 860 10.88 -46.66 -6.94
N THR A 861 9.97 -46.82 -5.97
CA THR A 861 8.78 -47.66 -6.13
C THR A 861 7.59 -46.94 -6.77
N PHE A 862 7.70 -45.63 -7.02
CA PHE A 862 6.66 -44.76 -7.56
C PHE A 862 7.26 -43.77 -8.58
N ASP A 863 6.46 -43.31 -9.55
CA ASP A 863 6.88 -42.30 -10.51
C ASP A 863 6.79 -40.89 -9.90
N ILE A 864 7.66 -39.98 -10.32
CA ILE A 864 7.59 -38.55 -9.98
C ILE A 864 7.21 -37.78 -11.23
N TYR A 865 6.03 -37.17 -11.23
CA TYR A 865 5.58 -36.25 -12.26
C TYR A 865 6.04 -34.85 -11.88
N GLY A 866 7.29 -34.55 -12.22
CA GLY A 866 7.95 -33.28 -11.96
C GLY A 866 7.54 -32.15 -12.91
N ASP A 867 8.30 -31.06 -12.91
CA ASP A 867 7.98 -29.84 -13.65
C ASP A 867 7.79 -30.05 -15.16
N VAL A 868 8.53 -30.98 -15.77
CA VAL A 868 8.33 -31.37 -17.18
C VAL A 868 6.87 -31.77 -17.46
N PHE A 869 6.24 -32.48 -16.53
CA PHE A 869 4.81 -32.78 -16.60
C PHE A 869 3.97 -31.59 -16.12
N LEU A 870 4.32 -30.96 -15.00
CA LEU A 870 3.51 -29.91 -14.37
C LEU A 870 3.43 -28.61 -15.20
N ARG A 871 4.40 -28.30 -16.05
CA ARG A 871 4.31 -27.22 -17.04
C ARG A 871 3.35 -27.54 -18.19
N SER A 872 3.08 -28.82 -18.44
CA SER A 872 2.12 -29.26 -19.46
C SER A 872 0.66 -29.26 -18.96
N VAL A 873 0.44 -29.04 -17.66
CA VAL A 873 -0.90 -29.06 -17.06
C VAL A 873 -1.13 -27.88 -16.11
N TYR A 874 -2.38 -27.59 -15.78
CA TYR A 874 -2.70 -26.78 -14.61
C TYR A 874 -3.06 -27.71 -13.47
N ALA A 875 -2.22 -27.75 -12.43
CA ALA A 875 -2.27 -28.73 -11.37
C ALA A 875 -3.17 -28.27 -10.21
N ILE A 876 -3.98 -29.18 -9.67
CA ILE A 876 -4.96 -28.92 -8.61
C ILE A 876 -4.75 -29.95 -7.51
N PHE A 877 -4.34 -29.46 -6.33
CA PHE A 877 -4.10 -30.25 -5.14
C PHE A 877 -5.27 -30.07 -4.18
N ASP A 878 -6.28 -30.94 -4.31
CA ASP A 878 -7.52 -30.92 -3.53
C ASP A 878 -7.28 -31.61 -2.18
N GLN A 879 -6.84 -30.84 -1.19
CA GLN A 879 -6.50 -31.29 0.16
C GLN A 879 -7.73 -31.81 0.92
N GLY A 880 -8.87 -31.13 0.81
CA GLY A 880 -10.12 -31.51 1.47
C GLY A 880 -10.67 -32.87 1.03
N ASN A 881 -10.44 -33.26 -0.23
CA ASN A 881 -10.79 -34.59 -0.75
C ASN A 881 -9.59 -35.53 -0.90
N THR A 882 -8.39 -35.07 -0.54
CA THR A 882 -7.12 -35.81 -0.62
C THR A 882 -6.88 -36.43 -2.00
N ARG A 883 -6.97 -35.61 -3.05
CA ARG A 883 -6.82 -36.04 -4.46
C ARG A 883 -6.07 -35.01 -5.30
N PHE A 884 -5.36 -35.49 -6.31
CA PHE A 884 -4.76 -34.66 -7.34
C PHE A 884 -5.68 -34.59 -8.57
N GLY A 885 -5.80 -33.42 -9.16
CA GLY A 885 -6.43 -33.24 -10.45
C GLY A 885 -5.68 -32.25 -11.32
N CYS A 886 -5.99 -32.22 -12.61
CA CYS A 886 -5.39 -31.26 -13.53
C CYS A 886 -6.20 -31.06 -14.81
N THR A 887 -5.87 -30.01 -15.56
CA THR A 887 -6.32 -29.76 -16.94
C THR A 887 -5.14 -29.62 -17.89
N GLN A 888 -5.33 -29.95 -19.18
CA GLN A 888 -4.26 -29.89 -20.17
C GLN A 888 -3.98 -28.43 -20.51
N ARG A 889 -2.70 -28.04 -20.53
CA ARG A 889 -2.29 -26.74 -21.08
C ARG A 889 -1.99 -26.86 -22.56
N ALA A 890 -2.25 -25.76 -23.27
CA ALA A 890 -1.82 -25.64 -24.66
C ALA A 890 -0.29 -25.61 -24.73
N SER A 891 0.27 -26.19 -25.79
CA SER A 891 1.68 -26.01 -26.13
C SER A 891 1.93 -24.54 -26.52
N THR A 892 3.10 -24.05 -26.13
CA THR A 892 3.61 -22.71 -26.46
C THR A 892 4.24 -22.65 -27.86
N LEU A 893 4.45 -23.81 -28.51
CA LEU A 893 4.89 -23.87 -29.89
C LEU A 893 3.78 -23.32 -30.81
N SER A 894 4.07 -22.21 -31.49
CA SER A 894 3.17 -21.67 -32.52
C SER A 894 2.93 -22.73 -33.61
N SER A 895 1.76 -22.73 -34.22
CA SER A 895 1.33 -23.71 -35.23
C SER A 895 2.20 -23.76 -36.51
N ASN A 896 3.32 -23.03 -36.57
CA ASN A 896 4.18 -22.89 -37.73
C ASN A 896 5.51 -23.68 -37.64
N GLY A 897 5.69 -24.56 -36.65
CA GLY A 897 6.79 -25.53 -36.65
C GLY A 897 8.16 -24.88 -36.70
N GLU A 898 8.42 -23.94 -35.79
CA GLU A 898 9.76 -23.39 -35.63
C GLU A 898 10.71 -24.50 -35.17
N LYS A 899 11.80 -24.65 -35.94
CA LYS A 899 12.90 -25.55 -35.63
C LYS A 899 13.74 -24.92 -34.51
N TYR A 900 14.12 -25.75 -33.55
CA TYR A 900 15.17 -25.45 -32.57
C TYR A 900 16.51 -25.29 -33.26
#